data_AF-A0A835ZLA1-F1
#
_entry.id   AF-A0A835ZLA1-F1
#
_cell.length_a   1.000
_cell.length_b   1.000
_cell.length_c   1.000
_cell.angle_alpha   90.00
_cell.angle_beta   90.00
_cell.angle_gamma   90.00
#
_symmetry.space_group_name_H-M   'P 1'
#
loop_
_entity.id
_entity.type
_entity.pdbx_description
1 polymer ?
#
loop_
_entity_poly.entity_id
_entity_poly.type
_entity_poly.pdbx_seq_one_letter_code
_entity_poly.pdbx_strand_id
1 'polypeptide(L)'
;QWARAHDCPWDSTTATELARKGDLTMLEWAVEAGLQMDSEGVGTAAAERGHLEALQWLRARGCPVSWKAALAAARGGHLQVLQWTSLQMQMFDIMMPSICAAAAATGHLEVVKWLHSAGCQWEEAICTAAARGGHLCVLQFVRENGCPWDARIYSAALSGGHIEVLRYAREQGCPWLPAAGYSWQAADGGSLAVLQWAIENGCCWDSSVCLSAASKGDVAMLEWAEANGAHCQPQAVACYAGAAGHLSVAEWLIARKDCPSPLVLSSAAQHGHVELLQWAQSKGCVYMYMNPAAGAARGGHVSVLKWLKAHGLFRNEQVLESAASMSHLEVLEWALANGCEWDKSICCSAAKRGNNSVVDWAAARGCTSDGGGHNMHAATCAMAARKGHLDSLQWLLEQGCEWDERTCSEAARRGDLAMLQWARAHDCPWDSTTAAELARRGDLTLLEWAAEAGLQIDSEEIGAAAAEQGHLEALQWLHARGCPVISKGAEAAARGGHLQVLQWITSRVHMIMPDVCAAAAEAGHLEVVKWLHLAGCQWEVAICTAAARGGHLHVLQYLHENECPWAVDIYSAALSGANLAVLQWAIENGCCWERFICEAAASKGDVAMLEWAEANAIASPYNYVGMYDNPAAGAARRGHMSVLKWLKAHGLFRKKQVLESAADGSHLEVLEWALSDGCKWDKSICCSAAKKGNNDVVHWAAARGCTCCNMNAATCAMAARKGDLNSLQWLREQGCEWDERTCTEAARRGDLAMLQWARAHDCPWDSTTATELATRGDLTMLEWAAEAGLQFDSEDTGAAAEQGHLEALQWLRARGCSVSWRGAHATARGGHLQVLQRMTAQPQLYYMPSICAAAAEAGHLEVVKWLRSAGCQWDQSICTAAARGGHLCVLQYLRDNACPWDASIYSVALRNGHVEVLRYASGQGCPWLPAADNLRQAAQGGSKAALQWAIANGCCWDGAACRIIASSGDVKLLEWAAANGAELDPNFIAFNAGRAGHLSVIKWALTNGCDWDKSICRTAANEGNKAVVDWAAAQGCRCAAHRSA
;
A
#
# COMPACT_ATOMS: atom_id res chain seq x y z
N GLN A 1 -12.96 -5.87 -68.04
CA GLN A 1 -13.56 -7.09 -68.62
C GLN A 1 -12.84 -8.36 -68.18
N TRP A 2 -11.56 -8.55 -68.51
CA TRP A 2 -10.78 -9.73 -68.08
C TRP A 2 -10.83 -10.00 -66.56
N ALA A 3 -10.57 -8.99 -65.73
CA ALA A 3 -10.62 -9.11 -64.27
C ALA A 3 -12.00 -9.51 -63.72
N ARG A 4 -13.08 -9.06 -64.38
CA ARG A 4 -14.46 -9.41 -64.02
C ARG A 4 -14.80 -10.87 -64.35
N ALA A 5 -14.16 -11.42 -65.38
CA ALA A 5 -14.28 -12.84 -65.73
C ALA A 5 -13.47 -13.76 -64.80
N HIS A 6 -12.67 -13.20 -63.88
CA HIS A 6 -11.82 -13.93 -62.93
C HIS A 6 -12.14 -13.57 -61.47
N ASP A 7 -13.39 -13.21 -61.18
CA ASP A 7 -13.90 -12.94 -59.83
C ASP A 7 -13.10 -11.91 -59.00
N CYS A 8 -12.44 -10.94 -59.66
CA CYS A 8 -11.85 -9.82 -58.94
C CYS A 8 -12.95 -8.97 -58.26
N PRO A 9 -12.69 -8.40 -57.06
CA PRO A 9 -13.66 -7.59 -56.33
C PRO A 9 -14.29 -6.50 -57.21
N TRP A 10 -15.62 -6.53 -57.36
CA TRP A 10 -16.41 -5.61 -58.19
C TRP A 10 -17.36 -4.80 -57.29
N ASP A 11 -16.77 -3.95 -56.46
CA ASP A 11 -17.41 -3.25 -55.35
C ASP A 11 -17.32 -1.72 -55.48
N SER A 12 -17.85 -0.99 -54.49
CA SER A 12 -17.81 0.47 -54.43
C SER A 12 -16.40 1.06 -54.48
N THR A 13 -15.37 0.28 -54.15
CA THR A 13 -13.95 0.69 -54.18
C THR A 13 -13.47 0.87 -55.62
N THR A 14 -13.87 -0.04 -56.50
CA THR A 14 -13.62 0.08 -57.95
C THR A 14 -14.35 1.30 -58.53
N ALA A 15 -15.60 1.54 -58.11
CA ALA A 15 -16.37 2.72 -58.53
C ALA A 15 -15.69 4.03 -58.10
N THR A 16 -15.16 4.06 -56.88
CA THR A 16 -14.46 5.22 -56.31
C THR A 16 -13.19 5.56 -57.10
N GLU A 17 -12.40 4.55 -57.50
CA GLU A 17 -11.19 4.77 -58.29
C GLU A 17 -11.49 5.25 -59.72
N LEU A 18 -12.54 4.73 -60.35
CA LEU A 18 -12.99 5.20 -61.67
C LEU A 18 -13.47 6.66 -61.60
N ALA A 19 -14.24 7.01 -60.57
CA ALA A 19 -14.69 8.38 -60.33
C ALA A 19 -13.51 9.33 -60.07
N ARG A 20 -12.48 8.86 -59.36
CA ARG A 20 -11.22 9.61 -59.14
C ARG A 20 -10.45 9.88 -60.42
N LYS A 21 -10.53 9.01 -61.43
CA LYS A 21 -9.88 9.20 -62.74
C LYS A 21 -10.67 10.12 -63.68
N GLY A 22 -11.96 10.31 -63.43
CA GLY A 22 -12.82 11.18 -64.22
C GLY A 22 -13.17 10.67 -65.61
N ASP A 23 -12.89 9.39 -65.92
CA ASP A 23 -13.24 8.79 -67.20
C ASP A 23 -14.72 8.44 -67.21
N LEU A 24 -15.53 9.37 -67.72
CA LEU A 24 -16.97 9.24 -67.80
C LEU A 24 -17.38 8.02 -68.62
N THR A 25 -16.66 7.71 -69.70
CA THR A 25 -17.00 6.59 -70.60
C THR A 25 -16.78 5.23 -69.92
N MET A 26 -15.68 5.11 -69.17
CA MET A 26 -15.39 3.89 -68.42
C MET A 26 -16.32 3.73 -67.21
N LEU A 27 -16.70 4.85 -66.60
CA LEU A 27 -17.63 4.89 -65.48
C LEU A 27 -19.06 4.54 -65.93
N GLU A 28 -19.51 5.05 -67.08
CA GLU A 28 -20.76 4.65 -67.75
C GLU A 28 -20.79 3.14 -68.01
N TRP A 29 -19.74 2.63 -68.69
CA TRP A 29 -19.62 1.22 -68.99
C TRP A 29 -19.64 0.34 -67.72
N ALA A 30 -18.94 0.75 -66.66
CA ALA A 30 -18.85 -0.01 -65.42
C ALA A 30 -20.20 -0.10 -64.69
N VAL A 31 -21.02 0.95 -64.76
CA VAL A 31 -22.35 1.02 -64.14
C VAL A 31 -23.37 0.22 -64.93
N GLU A 32 -23.35 0.30 -66.26
CA GLU A 32 -24.15 -0.58 -67.13
C GLU A 32 -23.79 -2.06 -66.94
N ALA A 33 -22.52 -2.31 -66.61
CA ALA A 33 -22.03 -3.61 -66.19
C ALA A 33 -22.54 -4.05 -64.80
N GLY A 34 -23.30 -3.25 -64.06
CA GLY A 34 -23.91 -3.63 -62.77
C GLY A 34 -23.07 -3.28 -61.54
N LEU A 35 -22.13 -2.33 -61.66
CA LEU A 35 -21.39 -1.78 -60.51
C LEU A 35 -22.31 -0.90 -59.65
N GLN A 36 -22.35 -1.16 -58.33
CA GLN A 36 -23.15 -0.38 -57.37
C GLN A 36 -22.53 1.02 -57.14
N MET A 37 -23.38 2.05 -57.08
CA MET A 37 -23.00 3.48 -56.99
C MET A 37 -23.51 4.18 -55.72
N ASP A 38 -24.07 3.41 -54.80
CA ASP A 38 -24.80 3.88 -53.61
C ASP A 38 -23.88 4.48 -52.54
N SER A 39 -22.57 4.28 -52.64
CA SER A 39 -21.63 4.83 -51.67
C SER A 39 -21.36 6.31 -51.90
N GLU A 40 -21.48 7.09 -50.83
CA GLU A 40 -21.11 8.50 -50.75
C GLU A 40 -19.65 8.75 -51.22
N GLY A 41 -18.79 7.72 -51.13
CA GLY A 41 -17.38 7.74 -51.52
C GLY A 41 -17.14 8.04 -53.00
N VAL A 42 -18.00 7.54 -53.90
CA VAL A 42 -17.81 7.69 -55.36
C VAL A 42 -17.91 9.17 -55.77
N GLY A 43 -18.94 9.88 -55.28
CA GLY A 43 -19.11 11.32 -55.53
C GLY A 43 -17.99 12.16 -54.90
N THR A 44 -17.52 11.81 -53.71
CA THR A 44 -16.42 12.54 -53.06
C THR A 44 -15.10 12.43 -53.84
N ALA A 45 -14.79 11.27 -54.42
CA ALA A 45 -13.56 11.06 -55.18
C ALA A 45 -13.53 11.81 -56.52
N ALA A 46 -14.67 11.88 -57.23
CA ALA A 46 -14.79 12.73 -58.42
C ALA A 46 -14.64 14.22 -58.07
N ALA A 47 -15.22 14.64 -56.95
CA ALA A 47 -15.14 16.03 -56.49
C ALA A 47 -13.71 16.43 -56.06
N GLU A 48 -12.98 15.53 -55.39
CA GLU A 48 -11.58 15.73 -54.98
C GLU A 48 -10.63 16.01 -56.15
N ARG A 49 -10.93 15.45 -57.33
CA ARG A 49 -10.13 15.60 -58.57
C ARG A 49 -10.73 16.57 -59.58
N GLY A 50 -11.86 17.20 -59.24
CA GLY A 50 -12.44 18.27 -60.03
C GLY A 50 -13.26 17.82 -61.24
N HIS A 51 -13.67 16.55 -61.30
CA HIS A 51 -14.40 15.99 -62.43
C HIS A 51 -15.90 16.34 -62.38
N LEU A 52 -16.22 17.59 -62.71
CA LEU A 52 -17.58 18.14 -62.65
C LEU A 52 -18.59 17.34 -63.47
N GLU A 53 -18.23 16.96 -64.71
CA GLU A 53 -19.11 16.21 -65.62
C GLU A 53 -19.44 14.82 -65.07
N ALA A 54 -18.43 14.11 -64.55
CA ALA A 54 -18.62 12.83 -63.87
C ALA A 54 -19.52 12.97 -62.64
N LEU A 55 -19.32 14.02 -61.85
CA LEU A 55 -20.12 14.28 -60.64
C LEU A 55 -21.59 14.63 -60.97
N GLN A 56 -21.82 15.42 -62.01
CA GLN A 56 -23.17 15.73 -62.51
C GLN A 56 -23.88 14.48 -63.01
N TRP A 57 -23.17 13.64 -63.76
CA TRP A 57 -23.68 12.37 -64.27
C TRP A 57 -24.05 11.39 -63.14
N LEU A 58 -23.18 11.30 -62.12
CA LEU A 58 -23.42 10.50 -60.91
C LEU A 58 -24.68 10.96 -60.17
N ARG A 59 -24.84 12.27 -59.99
CA ARG A 59 -26.00 12.85 -59.31
C ARG A 59 -27.31 12.56 -60.05
N ALA A 60 -27.32 12.65 -61.37
CA ALA A 60 -28.51 12.35 -62.18
C ALA A 60 -29.03 10.91 -61.99
N ARG A 61 -28.16 9.99 -61.55
CA ARG A 61 -28.47 8.58 -61.30
C ARG A 61 -28.68 8.25 -59.81
N GLY A 62 -28.86 9.26 -58.96
CA GLY A 62 -29.21 9.09 -57.56
C GLY A 62 -28.03 9.01 -56.59
N CYS A 63 -26.79 9.24 -57.04
CA CYS A 63 -25.65 9.35 -56.13
C CYS A 63 -25.83 10.56 -55.19
N PRO A 64 -25.72 10.39 -53.86
CA PRO A 64 -25.86 11.50 -52.92
C PRO A 64 -24.66 12.44 -53.01
N VAL A 65 -24.90 13.71 -53.33
CA VAL A 65 -23.89 14.78 -53.23
C VAL A 65 -24.07 15.44 -51.87
N SER A 66 -23.16 15.13 -50.94
CA SER A 66 -23.18 15.67 -49.58
C SER A 66 -22.14 16.78 -49.39
N TRP A 67 -22.12 17.37 -48.19
CA TRP A 67 -21.09 18.33 -47.78
C TRP A 67 -19.67 17.77 -47.84
N LYS A 68 -19.48 16.44 -47.79
CA LYS A 68 -18.15 15.81 -47.95
C LYS A 68 -17.61 15.99 -49.37
N ALA A 69 -18.48 16.02 -50.39
CA ALA A 69 -18.05 16.28 -51.76
C ALA A 69 -17.63 17.75 -51.95
N ALA A 70 -18.35 18.69 -51.33
CA ALA A 70 -17.95 20.10 -51.29
C ALA A 70 -16.61 20.30 -50.54
N LEU A 71 -16.44 19.62 -49.40
CA LEU A 71 -15.18 19.61 -48.64
C LEU A 71 -14.01 19.05 -49.49
N ALA A 72 -14.24 17.94 -50.19
CA ALA A 72 -13.24 17.32 -51.07
C ALA A 72 -12.86 18.23 -52.25
N ALA A 73 -13.84 18.87 -52.89
CA ALA A 73 -13.61 19.86 -53.94
C ALA A 73 -12.81 21.06 -53.43
N ALA A 74 -13.10 21.54 -52.22
CA ALA A 74 -12.35 22.61 -51.56
C ALA A 74 -10.90 22.19 -51.25
N ARG A 75 -10.67 20.97 -50.77
CA ARG A 75 -9.32 20.40 -50.58
C ARG A 75 -8.52 20.29 -51.87
N GLY A 76 -9.17 19.95 -52.98
CA GLY A 76 -8.55 19.85 -54.32
C GLY A 76 -8.48 21.18 -55.09
N GLY A 77 -9.06 22.26 -54.55
CA GLY A 77 -9.01 23.59 -55.17
C GLY A 77 -9.95 23.75 -56.36
N HIS A 78 -10.94 22.89 -56.51
CA HIS A 78 -11.82 22.82 -57.67
C HIS A 78 -13.03 23.76 -57.53
N LEU A 79 -12.80 25.05 -57.77
CA LEU A 79 -13.80 26.11 -57.62
C LEU A 79 -15.11 25.84 -58.38
N GLN A 80 -15.04 25.32 -59.61
CA GLN A 80 -16.23 25.04 -60.42
C GLN A 80 -17.11 23.93 -59.82
N VAL A 81 -16.48 22.89 -59.26
CA VAL A 81 -17.19 21.83 -58.55
C VAL A 81 -17.79 22.36 -57.26
N LEU A 82 -17.06 23.22 -56.54
CA LEU A 82 -17.56 23.82 -55.31
C LEU A 82 -18.76 24.76 -55.56
N GLN A 83 -18.70 25.60 -56.59
CA GLN A 83 -19.82 26.45 -57.03
C GLN A 83 -21.03 25.63 -57.46
N TRP A 84 -20.82 24.50 -58.13
CA TRP A 84 -21.90 23.62 -58.50
C TRP A 84 -22.52 22.93 -57.28
N THR A 85 -21.71 22.40 -56.37
CA THR A 85 -22.20 21.74 -55.15
C THR A 85 -22.93 22.70 -54.21
N SER A 86 -22.53 23.98 -54.13
CA SER A 86 -23.21 24.98 -53.30
C SER A 86 -24.64 25.24 -53.73
N LEU A 87 -24.93 25.18 -55.03
CA LEU A 87 -26.29 25.33 -55.56
C LEU A 87 -27.19 24.12 -55.26
N GLN A 88 -26.61 22.96 -54.91
CA GLN A 88 -27.36 21.71 -54.69
C GLN A 88 -27.72 21.46 -53.22
N MET A 89 -27.21 22.26 -52.28
CA MET A 89 -27.25 21.96 -50.84
C MET A 89 -28.12 22.94 -50.05
N GLN A 90 -29.04 22.42 -49.21
CA GLN A 90 -29.91 23.23 -48.34
C GLN A 90 -29.22 23.78 -47.08
N MET A 91 -28.09 23.21 -46.65
CA MET A 91 -27.34 23.61 -45.43
C MET A 91 -25.90 24.07 -45.73
N PHE A 92 -25.65 24.58 -46.94
CA PHE A 92 -24.29 24.97 -47.36
C PHE A 92 -23.69 26.05 -46.44
N ASP A 93 -24.50 27.03 -46.04
CA ASP A 93 -24.08 28.19 -45.24
C ASP A 93 -23.52 27.81 -43.86
N ILE A 94 -24.05 26.74 -43.26
CA ILE A 94 -23.61 26.25 -41.93
C ILE A 94 -22.22 25.61 -42.03
N MET A 95 -21.91 24.99 -43.17
CA MET A 95 -20.67 24.22 -43.36
C MET A 95 -19.54 25.04 -44.01
N MET A 96 -19.83 26.28 -44.45
CA MET A 96 -18.86 27.15 -45.12
C MET A 96 -17.54 27.35 -44.35
N PRO A 97 -17.51 27.54 -43.01
CA PRO A 97 -16.26 27.68 -42.27
C PRO A 97 -15.35 26.44 -42.36
N SER A 98 -15.94 25.23 -42.29
CA SER A 98 -15.19 23.97 -42.42
C SER A 98 -14.67 23.74 -43.84
N ILE A 99 -15.45 24.11 -44.86
CA ILE A 99 -15.05 24.06 -46.27
C ILE A 99 -13.92 25.06 -46.53
N CYS A 100 -14.01 26.27 -45.95
CA CYS A 100 -12.99 27.31 -46.05
C CYS A 100 -11.69 26.89 -45.36
N ALA A 101 -11.77 26.32 -44.14
CA ALA A 101 -10.61 25.79 -43.44
C ALA A 101 -9.91 24.67 -44.23
N ALA A 102 -10.66 23.81 -44.92
CA ALA A 102 -10.09 22.76 -45.75
C ALA A 102 -9.34 23.31 -46.98
N ALA A 103 -9.90 24.29 -47.68
CA ALA A 103 -9.21 24.99 -48.78
C ALA A 103 -7.99 25.77 -48.28
N ALA A 104 -8.08 26.35 -47.07
CA ALA A 104 -6.97 27.05 -46.44
C ALA A 104 -5.83 26.11 -46.07
N ALA A 105 -6.13 24.90 -45.57
CA ALA A 105 -5.15 23.87 -45.26
C ALA A 105 -4.38 23.34 -46.48
N THR A 106 -4.93 23.44 -47.69
CA THR A 106 -4.29 22.99 -48.93
C THR A 106 -3.85 24.13 -49.86
N GLY A 107 -4.03 25.39 -49.42
CA GLY A 107 -3.43 26.55 -50.06
C GLY A 107 -4.20 27.11 -51.24
N HIS A 108 -5.47 26.74 -51.40
CA HIS A 108 -6.28 27.16 -52.53
C HIS A 108 -6.90 28.54 -52.33
N LEU A 109 -6.07 29.58 -52.52
CA LEU A 109 -6.44 30.99 -52.32
C LEU A 109 -7.69 31.42 -53.10
N GLU A 110 -7.85 30.98 -54.35
CA GLU A 110 -9.02 31.35 -55.19
C GLU A 110 -10.34 30.78 -54.64
N VAL A 111 -10.30 29.59 -54.03
CA VAL A 111 -11.46 29.02 -53.34
C VAL A 111 -11.77 29.81 -52.06
N VAL A 112 -10.75 30.20 -51.30
CA VAL A 112 -10.91 31.01 -50.08
C VAL A 112 -11.47 32.40 -50.40
N LYS A 113 -10.99 33.05 -51.46
CA LYS A 113 -11.54 34.33 -51.96
C LYS A 113 -13.01 34.20 -52.34
N TRP A 114 -13.37 33.15 -53.06
CA TRP A 114 -14.75 32.91 -53.46
C TRP A 114 -15.65 32.66 -52.24
N LEU A 115 -15.23 31.82 -51.29
CA LEU A 115 -15.99 31.55 -50.06
C LEU A 115 -16.19 32.81 -49.22
N HIS A 116 -15.21 33.72 -49.19
CA HIS A 116 -15.35 35.03 -48.57
C HIS A 116 -16.43 35.87 -49.27
N SER A 117 -16.38 35.96 -50.61
CA SER A 117 -17.40 36.68 -51.38
C SER A 117 -18.80 36.07 -51.26
N ALA A 118 -18.89 34.77 -50.97
CA ALA A 118 -20.13 34.04 -50.72
C ALA A 118 -20.68 34.23 -49.30
N GLY A 119 -20.00 34.98 -48.42
CA GLY A 119 -20.48 35.30 -47.07
C GLY A 119 -19.98 34.36 -45.97
N CYS A 120 -18.86 33.65 -46.17
CA CYS A 120 -18.30 32.76 -45.15
C CYS A 120 -17.96 33.54 -43.88
N GLN A 121 -18.55 33.12 -42.75
CA GLN A 121 -18.12 33.60 -41.44
C GLN A 121 -16.71 33.07 -41.16
N TRP A 122 -15.82 33.96 -40.76
CA TRP A 122 -14.43 33.63 -40.53
C TRP A 122 -14.16 33.34 -39.07
N GLU A 123 -13.56 32.19 -38.82
CA GLU A 123 -13.24 31.67 -37.50
C GLU A 123 -11.74 31.41 -37.39
N GLU A 124 -11.20 31.33 -36.16
CA GLU A 124 -9.76 31.13 -35.95
C GLU A 124 -9.25 29.81 -36.55
N ALA A 125 -10.16 28.85 -36.76
CA ALA A 125 -9.87 27.56 -37.39
C ALA A 125 -9.31 27.70 -38.82
N ILE A 126 -9.70 28.74 -39.56
CA ILE A 126 -9.25 28.97 -40.94
C ILE A 126 -7.77 29.40 -40.95
N CYS A 127 -7.39 30.35 -40.08
CA CYS A 127 -6.00 30.74 -39.89
C CYS A 127 -5.15 29.57 -39.39
N THR A 128 -5.68 28.80 -38.43
CA THR A 128 -5.01 27.59 -37.89
C THR A 128 -4.78 26.54 -38.99
N ALA A 129 -5.75 26.35 -39.88
CA ALA A 129 -5.66 25.42 -40.99
C ALA A 129 -4.62 25.87 -42.04
N ALA A 130 -4.64 27.15 -42.45
CA ALA A 130 -3.61 27.73 -43.31
C ALA A 130 -2.20 27.59 -42.73
N ALA A 131 -2.07 27.79 -41.41
CA ALA A 131 -0.82 27.65 -40.69
C ALA A 131 -0.31 26.21 -40.65
N ARG A 132 -1.21 25.22 -40.46
CA ARG A 132 -0.87 23.78 -40.50
C ARG A 132 -0.36 23.32 -41.87
N GLY A 133 -0.89 23.87 -42.96
CA GLY A 133 -0.46 23.57 -44.33
C GLY A 133 0.70 24.44 -44.85
N GLY A 134 1.13 25.44 -44.08
CA GLY A 134 2.26 26.31 -44.46
C GLY A 134 1.93 27.35 -45.52
N HIS A 135 0.64 27.64 -45.75
CA HIS A 135 0.19 28.49 -46.85
C HIS A 135 0.16 29.96 -46.46
N LEU A 136 1.35 30.58 -46.42
CA LEU A 136 1.53 31.98 -46.02
C LEU A 136 0.66 32.96 -46.84
N CYS A 137 0.53 32.78 -48.16
CA CYS A 137 -0.29 33.64 -49.00
C CYS A 137 -1.78 33.60 -48.63
N VAL A 138 -2.29 32.44 -48.22
CA VAL A 138 -3.67 32.30 -47.75
C VAL A 138 -3.82 32.95 -46.38
N LEU A 139 -2.86 32.72 -45.48
CA LEU A 139 -2.86 33.30 -44.14
C LEU A 139 -2.81 34.85 -44.19
N GLN A 140 -1.97 35.42 -45.07
CA GLN A 140 -1.90 36.86 -45.31
C GLN A 140 -3.24 37.40 -45.79
N PHE A 141 -3.83 36.77 -46.80
CA PHE A 141 -5.11 37.20 -47.35
C PHE A 141 -6.24 37.19 -46.30
N VAL A 142 -6.41 36.09 -45.55
CA VAL A 142 -7.47 36.02 -44.53
C VAL A 142 -7.20 36.99 -43.38
N ARG A 143 -5.93 37.28 -43.06
CA ARG A 143 -5.59 38.24 -42.01
C ARG A 143 -5.88 39.68 -42.42
N GLU A 144 -5.48 40.08 -43.62
CA GLU A 144 -5.73 41.42 -44.18
C GLU A 144 -7.22 41.77 -44.25
N ASN A 145 -8.07 40.76 -44.40
CA ASN A 145 -9.53 40.91 -44.47
C ASN A 145 -10.23 40.67 -43.11
N GLY A 146 -9.48 40.62 -42.00
CA GLY A 146 -10.04 40.66 -40.64
C GLY A 146 -10.37 39.32 -39.99
N CYS A 147 -9.86 38.19 -40.48
CA CYS A 147 -10.05 36.89 -39.81
C CYS A 147 -9.43 36.92 -38.39
N PRO A 148 -10.16 36.45 -37.35
CA PRO A 148 -9.59 36.29 -36.03
C PRO A 148 -8.53 35.20 -36.02
N TRP A 149 -7.61 35.31 -35.07
CA TRP A 149 -6.53 34.35 -34.85
C TRP A 149 -6.13 34.28 -33.38
N ASP A 150 -5.54 33.15 -32.99
CA ASP A 150 -5.04 32.95 -31.62
C ASP A 150 -3.74 32.12 -31.61
N ALA A 151 -3.28 31.80 -30.41
CA ALA A 151 -2.04 31.06 -30.19
C ALA A 151 -2.00 29.67 -30.87
N ARG A 152 -3.14 29.09 -31.29
CA ARG A 152 -3.18 27.79 -31.98
C ARG A 152 -2.47 27.82 -33.33
N ILE A 153 -2.28 29.00 -33.95
CA ILE A 153 -1.45 29.16 -35.15
C ILE A 153 -0.04 28.65 -34.93
N TYR A 154 0.56 28.96 -33.78
CA TYR A 154 1.92 28.54 -33.47
C TYR A 154 1.99 27.03 -33.35
N SER A 155 1.06 26.41 -32.62
CA SER A 155 0.95 24.95 -32.53
C SER A 155 0.82 24.29 -33.91
N ALA A 156 -0.07 24.80 -34.75
CA ALA A 156 -0.32 24.27 -36.09
C ALA A 156 0.90 24.40 -37.02
N ALA A 157 1.56 25.56 -37.03
CA ALA A 157 2.73 25.79 -37.87
C ALA A 157 3.99 25.06 -37.35
N LEU A 158 4.13 24.88 -36.02
CA LEU A 158 5.19 24.07 -35.42
C LEU A 158 5.02 22.59 -35.80
N SER A 159 3.81 22.03 -35.68
CA SER A 159 3.51 20.65 -36.14
C SER A 159 3.67 20.47 -37.65
N GLY A 160 3.35 21.49 -38.46
CA GLY A 160 3.53 21.44 -39.92
C GLY A 160 4.97 21.69 -40.38
N GLY A 161 5.86 22.14 -39.49
CA GLY A 161 7.26 22.45 -39.83
C GLY A 161 7.43 23.73 -40.67
N HIS A 162 6.55 24.73 -40.53
CA HIS A 162 6.50 25.90 -41.42
C HIS A 162 7.04 27.18 -40.77
N ILE A 163 8.36 27.41 -40.87
CA ILE A 163 9.06 28.54 -40.24
C ILE A 163 8.60 29.93 -40.72
N GLU A 164 8.30 30.08 -42.02
CA GLU A 164 7.91 31.36 -42.59
C GLU A 164 6.54 31.84 -42.07
N VAL A 165 5.64 30.90 -41.77
CA VAL A 165 4.34 31.21 -41.12
C VAL A 165 4.56 31.67 -39.67
N LEU A 166 5.48 31.02 -38.94
CA LEU A 166 5.81 31.38 -37.56
C LEU A 166 6.41 32.79 -37.46
N ARG A 167 7.32 33.13 -38.37
CA ARG A 167 7.90 34.48 -38.48
C ARG A 167 6.84 35.53 -38.76
N TYR A 168 6.00 35.30 -39.77
CA TYR A 168 4.90 36.21 -40.10
C TYR A 168 3.92 36.41 -38.93
N ALA A 169 3.52 35.33 -38.25
CA ALA A 169 2.62 35.42 -37.10
C ALA A 169 3.22 36.25 -35.96
N ARG A 170 4.54 36.14 -35.73
CA ARG A 170 5.27 36.92 -34.72
C ARG A 170 5.39 38.40 -35.10
N GLU A 171 5.73 38.69 -36.36
CA GLU A 171 5.84 40.06 -36.89
C GLU A 171 4.50 40.82 -36.81
N GLN A 172 3.40 40.12 -37.07
CA GLN A 172 2.04 40.69 -37.05
C GLN A 172 1.40 40.69 -35.64
N GLY A 173 2.15 40.32 -34.59
CA GLY A 173 1.73 40.45 -33.20
C GLY A 173 0.72 39.41 -32.71
N CYS A 174 0.72 38.19 -33.27
CA CYS A 174 -0.13 37.10 -32.77
C CYS A 174 0.22 36.78 -31.30
N PRO A 175 -0.78 36.56 -30.41
CA PRO A 175 -0.52 36.18 -29.02
C PRO A 175 0.31 34.89 -28.92
N TRP A 176 1.50 35.00 -28.35
CA TRP A 176 2.37 33.87 -28.04
C TRP A 176 2.16 33.44 -26.58
N LEU A 177 1.93 32.14 -26.35
CA LEU A 177 1.77 31.56 -25.01
C LEU A 177 2.98 30.66 -24.71
N PRO A 178 4.05 31.18 -24.08
CA PRO A 178 5.27 30.41 -23.81
C PRO A 178 5.07 29.22 -22.86
N ALA A 179 3.95 29.18 -22.12
CA ALA A 179 3.70 28.19 -21.06
C ALA A 179 3.12 26.85 -21.55
N ALA A 180 2.80 26.70 -22.83
CA ALA A 180 2.00 25.58 -23.33
C ALA A 180 2.79 24.38 -23.88
N GLY A 181 4.13 24.34 -23.73
CA GLY A 181 4.91 23.15 -24.09
C GLY A 181 4.84 22.79 -25.57
N TYR A 182 5.07 23.74 -26.48
CA TYR A 182 4.99 23.48 -27.93
C TYR A 182 6.25 22.82 -28.53
N SER A 183 7.28 22.58 -27.73
CA SER A 183 8.55 21.99 -28.19
C SER A 183 8.39 20.59 -28.78
N TRP A 184 7.51 19.76 -28.22
CA TRP A 184 7.27 18.40 -28.74
C TRP A 184 6.53 18.41 -30.07
N GLN A 185 5.74 19.45 -30.36
CA GLN A 185 5.02 19.61 -31.62
C GLN A 185 5.98 20.02 -32.74
N ALA A 186 6.93 20.90 -32.44
CA ALA A 186 8.03 21.21 -33.36
C ALA A 186 8.88 19.97 -33.67
N ALA A 187 9.13 19.14 -32.65
CA ALA A 187 9.84 17.88 -32.81
C ALA A 187 9.03 16.84 -33.60
N ASP A 188 7.71 16.73 -33.39
CA ASP A 188 6.81 15.85 -34.14
C ASP A 188 6.73 16.22 -35.63
N GLY A 189 6.83 17.52 -35.95
CA GLY A 189 6.92 18.03 -37.32
C GLY A 189 8.24 17.68 -38.03
N GLY A 190 9.26 17.18 -37.32
CA GLY A 190 10.51 16.66 -37.89
C GLY A 190 11.45 17.72 -38.48
N SER A 191 11.30 19.00 -38.11
CA SER A 191 12.13 20.09 -38.63
C SER A 191 13.00 20.70 -37.53
N LEU A 192 14.29 20.37 -37.54
CA LEU A 192 15.27 20.90 -36.58
C LEU A 192 15.34 22.44 -36.60
N ALA A 193 15.24 23.06 -37.77
CA ALA A 193 15.26 24.52 -37.92
C ALA A 193 14.06 25.20 -37.23
N VAL A 194 12.89 24.54 -37.25
CA VAL A 194 11.68 25.04 -36.59
C VAL A 194 11.77 24.89 -35.07
N LEU A 195 12.35 23.78 -34.59
CA LEU A 195 12.64 23.58 -33.16
C LEU A 195 13.64 24.62 -32.64
N GLN A 196 14.73 24.87 -33.37
CA GLN A 196 15.71 25.92 -33.05
C GLN A 196 15.03 27.28 -32.94
N TRP A 197 14.24 27.66 -33.96
CA TRP A 197 13.51 28.92 -33.96
C TRP A 197 12.56 29.04 -32.75
N ALA A 198 11.84 27.97 -32.40
CA ALA A 198 10.91 27.99 -31.27
C ALA A 198 11.65 28.20 -29.93
N ILE A 199 12.79 27.55 -29.73
CA ILE A 199 13.60 27.66 -28.50
C ILE A 199 14.25 29.03 -28.40
N GLU A 200 14.81 29.57 -29.49
CA GLU A 200 15.36 30.94 -29.55
C GLU A 200 14.31 32.00 -29.20
N ASN A 201 13.03 31.73 -29.46
CA ASN A 201 11.90 32.61 -29.16
C ASN A 201 11.25 32.34 -27.79
N GLY A 202 11.92 31.60 -26.90
CA GLY A 202 11.53 31.42 -25.51
C GLY A 202 10.46 30.34 -25.27
N CYS A 203 10.32 29.36 -26.17
CA CYS A 203 9.50 28.17 -25.91
C CYS A 203 10.14 27.32 -24.80
N CYS A 204 9.35 26.86 -23.84
CA CYS A 204 9.81 25.84 -22.90
C CYS A 204 10.02 24.50 -23.64
N TRP A 205 11.04 23.75 -23.23
CA TRP A 205 11.36 22.45 -23.79
C TRP A 205 11.71 21.48 -22.67
N ASP A 206 11.22 20.25 -22.80
CA ASP A 206 11.39 19.17 -21.82
C ASP A 206 11.81 17.87 -22.52
N SER A 207 11.85 16.76 -21.78
CA SER A 207 12.25 15.45 -22.30
C SER A 207 11.36 14.91 -23.43
N SER A 208 10.17 15.47 -23.65
CA SER A 208 9.25 15.04 -24.72
C SER A 208 9.79 15.32 -26.12
N VAL A 209 10.67 16.31 -26.29
CA VAL A 209 11.39 16.57 -27.56
C VAL A 209 12.22 15.36 -27.96
N CYS A 210 12.94 14.75 -27.00
CA CYS A 210 13.73 13.55 -27.25
C CYS A 210 12.83 12.36 -27.61
N LEU A 211 11.65 12.24 -27.01
CA LEU A 211 10.71 11.15 -27.30
C LEU A 211 10.09 11.28 -28.69
N SER A 212 9.67 12.49 -29.08
CA SER A 212 9.17 12.77 -30.43
C SER A 212 10.24 12.50 -31.49
N ALA A 213 11.47 13.00 -31.29
CA ALA A 213 12.59 12.75 -32.21
C ALA A 213 12.89 11.24 -32.35
N ALA A 214 12.86 10.49 -31.24
CA ALA A 214 13.01 9.04 -31.24
C ALA A 214 11.91 8.32 -32.04
N SER A 215 10.66 8.79 -31.92
CA SER A 215 9.51 8.24 -32.65
C SER A 215 9.49 8.54 -34.15
N LYS A 216 10.30 9.50 -34.62
CA LYS A 216 10.47 9.85 -36.04
C LYS A 216 11.77 9.33 -36.64
N GLY A 217 12.68 8.85 -35.81
CA GLY A 217 14.00 8.40 -36.24
C GLY A 217 15.01 9.53 -36.49
N ASP A 218 14.74 10.74 -35.98
CA ASP A 218 15.54 11.94 -36.23
C ASP A 218 16.73 12.04 -35.26
N VAL A 219 17.83 11.41 -35.66
CA VAL A 219 19.09 11.39 -34.88
C VAL A 219 19.70 12.78 -34.78
N ALA A 220 19.60 13.62 -35.81
CA ALA A 220 20.16 14.97 -35.80
C ALA A 220 19.47 15.85 -34.75
N MET A 221 18.15 15.68 -34.60
CA MET A 221 17.39 16.36 -33.56
C MET A 221 17.72 15.85 -32.15
N LEU A 222 17.97 14.54 -31.99
CA LEU A 222 18.43 13.97 -30.72
C LEU A 222 19.82 14.48 -30.31
N GLU A 223 20.77 14.51 -31.25
CA GLU A 223 22.13 15.05 -31.04
C GLU A 223 22.09 16.53 -30.67
N TRP A 224 21.27 17.30 -31.39
CA TRP A 224 21.09 18.73 -31.10
C TRP A 224 20.45 18.95 -29.74
N ALA A 225 19.42 18.17 -29.37
CA ALA A 225 18.76 18.30 -28.09
C ALA A 225 19.70 18.00 -26.91
N GLU A 226 20.52 16.95 -27.01
CA GLU A 226 21.52 16.63 -26.00
C GLU A 226 22.60 17.73 -25.89
N ALA A 227 23.12 18.20 -27.01
CA ALA A 227 24.15 19.24 -27.03
C ALA A 227 23.70 20.54 -26.35
N ASN A 228 22.39 20.78 -26.30
CA ASN A 228 21.79 21.96 -25.67
C ASN A 228 21.24 21.69 -24.26
N GLY A 229 21.53 20.52 -23.67
CA GLY A 229 21.22 20.22 -22.27
C GLY A 229 19.87 19.55 -22.01
N ALA A 230 19.21 18.99 -23.04
CA ALA A 230 18.01 18.18 -22.83
C ALA A 230 18.34 16.89 -22.08
N HIS A 231 17.56 16.57 -21.04
CA HIS A 231 17.69 15.32 -20.32
C HIS A 231 16.96 14.18 -21.06
N CYS A 232 17.58 13.67 -22.12
CA CYS A 232 17.07 12.53 -22.87
C CYS A 232 17.28 11.23 -22.07
N GLN A 233 16.24 10.72 -21.42
CA GLN A 233 16.27 9.44 -20.70
C GLN A 233 16.52 8.29 -21.70
N PRO A 234 17.66 7.59 -21.67
CA PRO A 234 18.00 6.58 -22.69
C PRO A 234 16.97 5.45 -22.77
N GLN A 235 16.35 5.07 -21.64
CA GLN A 235 15.33 4.02 -21.59
C GLN A 235 14.02 4.42 -22.30
N ALA A 236 13.63 5.69 -22.20
CA ALA A 236 12.41 6.18 -22.83
C ALA A 236 12.61 6.33 -24.34
N VAL A 237 13.74 6.94 -24.77
CA VAL A 237 14.13 7.04 -26.19
C VAL A 237 14.19 5.66 -26.84
N ALA A 238 14.77 4.69 -26.14
CA ALA A 238 14.82 3.28 -26.52
C ALA A 238 13.41 2.67 -26.76
N CYS A 239 12.44 2.90 -25.87
CA CYS A 239 11.09 2.36 -26.02
C CYS A 239 10.36 2.92 -27.26
N TYR A 240 10.44 4.23 -27.49
CA TYR A 240 9.77 4.89 -28.62
C TYR A 240 10.42 4.57 -29.95
N ALA A 241 11.76 4.51 -30.02
CA ALA A 241 12.47 4.04 -31.20
C ALA A 241 12.14 2.58 -31.51
N GLY A 242 12.06 1.72 -30.49
CA GLY A 242 11.65 0.32 -30.63
C GLY A 242 10.20 0.17 -31.10
N ALA A 243 9.27 0.99 -30.61
CA ALA A 243 7.87 0.97 -31.03
C ALA A 243 7.66 1.46 -32.47
N ALA A 244 8.48 2.43 -32.92
CA ALA A 244 8.41 2.99 -34.27
C ALA A 244 9.31 2.26 -35.29
N GLY A 245 10.19 1.36 -34.84
CA GLY A 245 11.06 0.57 -35.71
C GLY A 245 12.29 1.31 -36.24
N HIS A 246 12.71 2.39 -35.58
CA HIS A 246 13.79 3.25 -36.09
C HIS A 246 15.19 2.73 -35.75
N LEU A 247 15.78 2.03 -36.73
CA LEU A 247 17.14 1.49 -36.65
C LEU A 247 18.21 2.55 -36.38
N SER A 248 18.12 3.72 -37.02
CA SER A 248 19.08 4.83 -36.88
C SER A 248 19.23 5.29 -35.43
N VAL A 249 18.12 5.36 -34.69
CA VAL A 249 18.12 5.77 -33.27
C VAL A 249 18.66 4.65 -32.39
N ALA A 250 18.38 3.38 -32.72
CA ALA A 250 18.97 2.25 -31.99
C ALA A 250 20.49 2.16 -32.19
N GLU A 251 20.99 2.43 -33.39
CA GLU A 251 22.43 2.55 -33.69
C GLU A 251 23.07 3.70 -32.91
N TRP A 252 22.41 4.85 -32.89
CA TRP A 252 22.83 6.02 -32.14
C TRP A 252 22.94 5.75 -30.63
N LEU A 253 21.97 5.03 -30.03
CA LEU A 253 22.02 4.65 -28.61
C LEU A 253 23.17 3.66 -28.31
N ILE A 254 23.40 2.66 -29.16
CA ILE A 254 24.50 1.68 -28.96
C ILE A 254 25.87 2.33 -29.08
N ALA A 255 26.06 3.27 -30.02
CA ALA A 255 27.32 3.99 -30.20
C ALA A 255 27.80 4.71 -28.92
N ARG A 256 26.86 5.06 -28.04
CA ARG A 256 27.10 5.77 -26.77
C ARG A 256 27.39 4.86 -25.58
N LYS A 257 27.37 3.52 -25.76
CA LYS A 257 27.41 2.52 -24.68
C LYS A 257 26.25 2.62 -23.67
N ASP A 258 25.23 3.42 -23.97
CA ASP A 258 23.97 3.44 -23.24
C ASP A 258 23.23 2.15 -23.60
N CYS A 259 23.44 1.08 -22.83
CA CYS A 259 22.95 -0.26 -23.18
C CYS A 259 21.41 -0.32 -23.14
N PRO A 260 20.69 -0.38 -24.28
CA PRO A 260 19.24 -0.36 -24.27
C PRO A 260 18.73 -1.74 -24.70
N SER A 261 19.30 -2.81 -24.12
CA SER A 261 19.13 -4.15 -24.70
C SER A 261 17.78 -4.82 -24.42
N PRO A 262 17.07 -4.63 -23.29
CA PRO A 262 15.80 -5.35 -23.08
C PRO A 262 14.58 -4.61 -23.62
N LEU A 263 14.54 -3.28 -23.47
CA LEU A 263 13.32 -2.48 -23.71
C LEU A 263 13.06 -2.22 -25.20
N VAL A 264 14.08 -1.86 -25.99
CA VAL A 264 13.94 -1.72 -27.46
C VAL A 264 13.44 -3.02 -28.07
N LEU A 265 13.98 -4.15 -27.62
CA LEU A 265 13.60 -5.46 -28.12
C LEU A 265 12.17 -5.83 -27.75
N SER A 266 11.72 -5.51 -26.53
CA SER A 266 10.34 -5.74 -26.11
C SER A 266 9.34 -4.89 -26.90
N SER A 267 9.64 -3.60 -27.10
CA SER A 267 8.80 -2.71 -27.90
C SER A 267 8.82 -3.09 -29.38
N ALA A 268 9.98 -3.44 -29.93
CA ALA A 268 10.11 -3.90 -31.31
C ALA A 268 9.33 -5.19 -31.56
N ALA A 269 9.41 -6.16 -30.65
CA ALA A 269 8.63 -7.39 -30.73
C ALA A 269 7.11 -7.11 -30.61
N GLN A 270 6.71 -6.24 -29.68
CA GLN A 270 5.31 -5.86 -29.49
C GLN A 270 4.72 -5.07 -30.66
N HIS A 271 5.53 -4.37 -31.46
CA HIS A 271 5.05 -3.58 -32.61
C HIS A 271 5.44 -4.18 -33.97
N GLY A 272 6.01 -5.39 -33.99
CA GLY A 272 6.18 -6.19 -35.20
C GLY A 272 7.45 -5.90 -36.01
N HIS A 273 8.43 -5.19 -35.44
CA HIS A 273 9.63 -4.73 -36.14
C HIS A 273 10.72 -5.81 -36.22
N VAL A 274 10.55 -6.76 -37.15
CA VAL A 274 11.49 -7.89 -37.35
C VAL A 274 12.90 -7.41 -37.74
N GLU A 275 13.02 -6.38 -38.57
CA GLU A 275 14.32 -5.84 -39.02
C GLU A 275 15.17 -5.32 -37.84
N LEU A 276 14.53 -4.67 -36.87
CA LEU A 276 15.21 -4.16 -35.68
C LEU A 276 15.68 -5.30 -34.75
N LEU A 277 14.89 -6.38 -34.66
CA LEU A 277 15.26 -7.59 -33.92
C LEU A 277 16.42 -8.36 -34.60
N GLN A 278 16.41 -8.43 -35.94
CA GLN A 278 17.51 -9.00 -36.74
C GLN A 278 18.80 -8.23 -36.55
N TRP A 279 18.72 -6.90 -36.63
CA TRP A 279 19.88 -6.05 -36.38
C TRP A 279 20.41 -6.24 -34.95
N ALA A 280 19.55 -6.30 -33.93
CA ALA A 280 19.98 -6.51 -32.55
C ALA A 280 20.65 -7.88 -32.34
N GLN A 281 20.17 -8.92 -33.03
CA GLN A 281 20.84 -10.22 -33.04
C GLN A 281 22.24 -10.13 -33.65
N SER A 282 22.41 -9.39 -34.75
CA SER A 282 23.72 -9.20 -35.41
C SER A 282 24.76 -8.49 -34.51
N LYS A 283 24.29 -7.67 -33.55
CA LYS A 283 25.13 -6.96 -32.58
C LYS A 283 25.38 -7.73 -31.29
N GLY A 284 24.86 -8.96 -31.16
CA GLY A 284 25.08 -9.83 -30.00
C GLY A 284 24.29 -9.42 -28.74
N CYS A 285 23.17 -8.71 -28.89
CA CYS A 285 22.30 -8.37 -27.75
C CYS A 285 21.68 -9.66 -27.15
N VAL A 286 21.83 -9.84 -25.83
CA VAL A 286 21.41 -11.08 -25.14
C VAL A 286 19.95 -11.00 -24.67
N TYR A 287 19.12 -11.94 -25.10
CA TYR A 287 17.69 -12.07 -24.72
C TYR A 287 17.47 -12.72 -23.32
N MET A 288 18.46 -12.72 -22.42
CA MET A 288 18.50 -13.63 -21.26
C MET A 288 17.32 -13.47 -20.29
N TYR A 289 16.87 -12.24 -20.06
CA TYR A 289 15.87 -11.88 -19.03
C TYR A 289 14.49 -11.50 -19.57
N MET A 290 14.26 -11.54 -20.89
CA MET A 290 13.00 -11.08 -21.51
C MET A 290 12.43 -12.13 -22.46
N ASN A 291 11.10 -12.21 -22.53
CA ASN A 291 10.39 -13.05 -23.50
C ASN A 291 9.84 -12.20 -24.67
N PRO A 292 10.60 -12.02 -25.77
CA PRO A 292 10.13 -11.28 -26.95
C PRO A 292 8.93 -11.97 -27.63
N ALA A 293 8.75 -13.29 -27.44
CA ALA A 293 7.58 -13.99 -27.95
C ALA A 293 6.30 -13.56 -27.22
N ALA A 294 6.35 -13.31 -25.91
CA ALA A 294 5.22 -12.75 -25.18
C ALA A 294 4.88 -11.33 -25.65
N GLY A 295 5.91 -10.50 -25.91
CA GLY A 295 5.73 -9.16 -26.51
C GLY A 295 5.04 -9.22 -27.87
N ALA A 296 5.55 -10.05 -28.78
CA ALA A 296 4.95 -10.28 -30.09
C ALA A 296 3.52 -10.84 -30.01
N ALA A 297 3.24 -11.68 -29.01
CA ALA A 297 1.91 -12.20 -28.76
C ALA A 297 0.93 -11.13 -28.27
N ARG A 298 1.38 -10.16 -27.46
CA ARG A 298 0.58 -8.99 -27.07
C ARG A 298 0.27 -8.05 -28.24
N GLY A 299 1.16 -7.99 -29.23
CA GLY A 299 1.00 -7.16 -30.43
C GLY A 299 0.30 -7.85 -31.60
N GLY A 300 0.07 -9.16 -31.51
CA GLY A 300 -0.55 -9.94 -32.59
C GLY A 300 0.40 -10.28 -33.75
N HIS A 301 1.73 -10.22 -33.55
CA HIS A 301 2.71 -10.32 -34.63
C HIS A 301 3.26 -11.74 -34.85
N VAL A 302 2.50 -12.56 -35.59
CA VAL A 302 2.92 -13.93 -35.98
C VAL A 302 4.25 -13.95 -36.76
N SER A 303 4.55 -12.90 -37.54
CA SER A 303 5.81 -12.74 -38.29
C SER A 303 7.03 -12.74 -37.36
N VAL A 304 6.95 -12.03 -36.24
CA VAL A 304 8.01 -12.00 -35.21
C VAL A 304 8.14 -13.36 -34.54
N LEU A 305 7.03 -14.03 -34.23
CA LEU A 305 7.05 -15.36 -33.61
C LEU A 305 7.68 -16.43 -34.53
N LYS A 306 7.32 -16.42 -35.82
CA LYS A 306 7.96 -17.26 -36.86
C LYS A 306 9.46 -17.01 -36.93
N TRP A 307 9.86 -15.73 -36.91
CA TRP A 307 11.27 -15.35 -36.94
C TRP A 307 12.01 -15.83 -35.68
N LEU A 308 11.46 -15.60 -34.48
CA LEU A 308 12.03 -16.08 -33.21
C LEU A 308 12.20 -17.60 -33.18
N LYS A 309 11.22 -18.35 -33.71
CA LYS A 309 11.27 -19.81 -33.78
C LYS A 309 12.34 -20.30 -34.75
N ALA A 310 12.45 -19.67 -35.93
CA ALA A 310 13.48 -20.02 -36.92
C ALA A 310 14.92 -19.83 -36.41
N HIS A 311 15.12 -18.94 -35.44
CA HIS A 311 16.44 -18.61 -34.89
C HIS A 311 16.69 -19.22 -33.50
N GLY A 312 15.81 -20.11 -33.02
CA GLY A 312 15.96 -20.79 -31.72
C GLY A 312 15.78 -19.87 -30.49
N LEU A 313 15.16 -18.70 -30.67
CA LEU A 313 14.92 -17.70 -29.61
C LEU A 313 13.49 -17.74 -29.04
N PHE A 314 12.66 -18.67 -29.52
CA PHE A 314 11.26 -18.79 -29.13
C PHE A 314 11.10 -19.42 -27.74
N ARG A 315 10.46 -18.70 -26.82
CA ARG A 315 10.04 -19.19 -25.51
C ARG A 315 8.51 -19.17 -25.44
N ASN A 316 7.90 -20.30 -25.12
CA ASN A 316 6.44 -20.48 -25.11
C ASN A 316 5.74 -19.86 -23.89
N GLU A 317 6.47 -19.58 -22.81
CA GLU A 317 5.95 -18.95 -21.58
C GLU A 317 5.13 -17.69 -21.89
N GLN A 318 3.93 -17.54 -21.31
CA GLN A 318 3.07 -16.34 -21.44
C GLN A 318 2.63 -15.94 -22.85
N VAL A 319 3.00 -16.69 -23.91
CA VAL A 319 2.59 -16.39 -25.31
C VAL A 319 1.08 -16.55 -25.46
N LEU A 320 0.53 -17.68 -25.00
CA LEU A 320 -0.90 -17.97 -25.10
C LEU A 320 -1.73 -17.02 -24.23
N GLU A 321 -1.30 -16.76 -22.98
CA GLU A 321 -1.96 -15.80 -22.08
C GLU A 321 -1.98 -14.38 -22.66
N SER A 322 -0.83 -13.92 -23.18
CA SER A 322 -0.70 -12.59 -23.78
C SER A 322 -1.58 -12.42 -25.01
N ALA A 323 -1.58 -13.41 -25.92
CA ALA A 323 -2.43 -13.39 -27.10
C ALA A 323 -3.92 -13.46 -26.75
N ALA A 324 -4.30 -14.29 -25.78
CA ALA A 324 -5.68 -14.40 -25.30
C ALA A 324 -6.19 -13.11 -24.67
N SER A 325 -5.33 -12.41 -23.90
CA SER A 325 -5.67 -11.14 -23.26
C SER A 325 -5.90 -9.99 -24.26
N MET A 326 -5.27 -10.06 -25.44
CA MET A 326 -5.34 -9.03 -26.48
C MET A 326 -6.19 -9.45 -27.69
N SER A 327 -6.87 -10.59 -27.60
CA SER A 327 -7.75 -11.14 -28.64
C SER A 327 -7.09 -11.51 -29.97
N HIS A 328 -5.81 -11.94 -29.94
CA HIS A 328 -5.06 -12.30 -31.16
C HIS A 328 -5.20 -13.78 -31.52
N LEU A 329 -6.31 -14.15 -32.17
CA LEU A 329 -6.63 -15.52 -32.60
C LEU A 329 -5.55 -16.16 -33.49
N GLU A 330 -5.02 -15.42 -34.47
CA GLU A 330 -3.99 -15.94 -35.37
C GLU A 330 -2.70 -16.35 -34.62
N VAL A 331 -2.36 -15.61 -33.57
CA VAL A 331 -1.22 -15.94 -32.71
C VAL A 331 -1.51 -17.20 -31.90
N LEU A 332 -2.71 -17.35 -31.35
CA LEU A 332 -3.12 -18.55 -30.61
C LEU A 332 -3.08 -19.80 -31.48
N GLU A 333 -3.65 -19.74 -32.70
CA GLU A 333 -3.61 -20.83 -33.67
C GLU A 333 -2.19 -21.21 -34.07
N TRP A 334 -1.37 -20.19 -34.36
CA TRP A 334 0.03 -20.41 -34.69
C TRP A 334 0.80 -21.02 -33.51
N ALA A 335 0.63 -20.51 -32.29
CA ALA A 335 1.35 -20.96 -31.10
C ALA A 335 1.04 -22.43 -30.77
N LEU A 336 -0.24 -22.82 -30.81
CA LEU A 336 -0.65 -24.22 -30.58
C LEU A 336 -0.13 -25.16 -31.65
N ALA A 337 -0.19 -24.77 -32.93
CA ALA A 337 0.38 -25.54 -34.04
C ALA A 337 1.92 -25.70 -33.92
N ASN A 338 2.57 -24.91 -33.07
CA ASN A 338 4.01 -24.85 -32.92
C ASN A 338 4.53 -25.38 -31.57
N GLY A 339 3.69 -26.09 -30.80
CA GLY A 339 4.08 -26.82 -29.58
C GLY A 339 3.92 -26.04 -28.28
N CYS A 340 3.18 -24.92 -28.27
CA CYS A 340 2.72 -24.33 -27.01
C CYS A 340 1.60 -25.20 -26.42
N GLU A 341 1.75 -25.61 -25.17
CA GLU A 341 0.73 -26.41 -24.49
C GLU A 341 -0.50 -25.57 -24.16
N TRP A 342 -1.67 -26.14 -24.40
CA TRP A 342 -2.94 -25.51 -24.05
C TRP A 342 -3.06 -25.41 -22.52
N ASP A 343 -3.25 -24.20 -21.99
CA ASP A 343 -3.47 -23.93 -20.57
C ASP A 343 -4.85 -23.31 -20.34
N LYS A 344 -5.53 -23.73 -19.27
CA LYS A 344 -6.84 -23.20 -18.85
C LYS A 344 -6.78 -21.69 -18.53
N SER A 345 -5.60 -21.14 -18.23
CA SER A 345 -5.37 -19.69 -18.03
C SER A 345 -5.74 -18.82 -19.25
N ILE A 346 -5.77 -19.39 -20.46
CA ILE A 346 -6.19 -18.73 -21.71
C ILE A 346 -7.63 -18.23 -21.60
N CYS A 347 -8.52 -19.07 -21.08
CA CYS A 347 -9.95 -18.75 -20.93
C CYS A 347 -10.15 -17.66 -19.87
N CYS A 348 -9.44 -17.77 -18.74
CA CYS A 348 -9.47 -16.75 -17.69
C CYS A 348 -8.99 -15.39 -18.19
N SER A 349 -7.91 -15.36 -18.97
CA SER A 349 -7.33 -14.11 -19.52
C SER A 349 -8.17 -13.48 -20.61
N ALA A 350 -8.82 -14.29 -21.46
CA ALA A 350 -9.79 -13.83 -22.45
C ALA A 350 -11.05 -13.26 -21.78
N ALA A 351 -11.63 -13.99 -20.82
CA ALA A 351 -12.83 -13.56 -20.08
C ALA A 351 -12.59 -12.28 -19.26
N LYS A 352 -11.40 -12.13 -18.66
CA LYS A 352 -10.99 -10.91 -17.94
C LYS A 352 -11.01 -9.65 -18.81
N ARG A 353 -10.81 -9.79 -20.12
CA ARG A 353 -10.73 -8.69 -21.09
C ARG A 353 -11.96 -8.55 -21.98
N GLY A 354 -12.93 -9.49 -21.86
CA GLY A 354 -14.15 -9.49 -22.66
C GLY A 354 -13.95 -9.96 -24.10
N ASN A 355 -12.94 -10.78 -24.34
CA ASN A 355 -12.57 -11.22 -25.69
C ASN A 355 -13.44 -12.42 -26.13
N ASN A 356 -14.73 -12.18 -26.38
CA ASN A 356 -15.72 -13.22 -26.71
C ASN A 356 -15.29 -14.10 -27.90
N SER A 357 -14.62 -13.54 -28.91
CA SER A 357 -14.12 -14.31 -30.06
C SER A 357 -13.09 -15.38 -29.69
N VAL A 358 -12.24 -15.11 -28.69
CA VAL A 358 -11.28 -16.09 -28.16
C VAL A 358 -11.98 -17.12 -27.30
N VAL A 359 -13.00 -16.70 -26.56
CA VAL A 359 -13.84 -17.57 -25.74
C VAL A 359 -14.62 -18.57 -26.62
N ASP A 360 -15.28 -18.10 -27.68
CA ASP A 360 -15.98 -18.93 -28.67
C ASP A 360 -15.01 -19.87 -29.40
N TRP A 361 -13.86 -19.34 -29.81
CA TRP A 361 -12.82 -20.12 -30.47
C TRP A 361 -12.23 -21.22 -29.57
N ALA A 362 -12.13 -20.95 -28.26
CA ALA A 362 -11.70 -21.93 -27.27
C ALA A 362 -12.80 -22.98 -26.99
N ALA A 363 -14.06 -22.57 -26.96
CA ALA A 363 -15.22 -23.45 -26.79
C ALA A 363 -15.32 -24.47 -27.94
N ALA A 364 -15.14 -24.02 -29.19
CA ALA A 364 -15.15 -24.87 -30.37
C ALA A 364 -14.06 -25.95 -30.39
N ARG A 365 -13.00 -25.79 -29.57
CA ARG A 365 -11.87 -26.73 -29.47
C ARG A 365 -11.97 -27.70 -28.28
N GLY A 366 -13.11 -27.73 -27.58
CA GLY A 366 -13.41 -28.76 -26.59
C GLY A 366 -12.68 -28.56 -25.26
N CYS A 367 -12.73 -27.34 -24.70
CA CYS A 367 -12.28 -27.08 -23.34
C CYS A 367 -13.22 -27.76 -22.33
N THR A 368 -13.12 -29.09 -22.18
CA THR A 368 -13.96 -29.87 -21.26
C THR A 368 -13.34 -29.96 -19.86
N SER A 369 -14.19 -29.93 -18.84
CA SER A 369 -13.92 -30.02 -17.40
C SER A 369 -13.15 -31.26 -16.92
N ASP A 370 -12.92 -32.24 -17.78
CA ASP A 370 -12.51 -33.57 -17.34
C ASP A 370 -11.00 -33.73 -17.37
N GLY A 371 -10.35 -33.18 -16.35
CA GLY A 371 -8.94 -33.43 -16.09
C GLY A 371 -8.38 -32.57 -14.96
N GLY A 372 -8.28 -33.16 -13.76
CA GLY A 372 -7.42 -32.74 -12.65
C GLY A 372 -7.87 -31.46 -11.94
N GLY A 373 -8.21 -31.59 -10.66
CA GLY A 373 -8.81 -30.55 -9.85
C GLY A 373 -7.98 -29.27 -9.78
N HIS A 374 -8.57 -28.16 -10.22
CA HIS A 374 -8.57 -26.87 -9.53
C HIS A 374 -9.72 -26.06 -10.10
N ASN A 375 -10.56 -25.58 -9.19
CA ASN A 375 -11.75 -24.78 -9.40
C ASN A 375 -11.45 -23.62 -10.37
N MET A 376 -12.27 -23.45 -11.43
CA MET A 376 -12.24 -22.20 -12.19
C MET A 376 -12.77 -21.13 -11.23
N HIS A 377 -11.89 -20.26 -10.74
CA HIS A 377 -12.13 -19.51 -9.50
C HIS A 377 -13.26 -18.49 -9.67
N ALA A 378 -14.13 -18.35 -8.66
CA ALA A 378 -15.15 -17.30 -8.56
C ALA A 378 -14.62 -15.87 -8.78
N ALA A 379 -13.32 -15.64 -8.54
CA ALA A 379 -12.64 -14.39 -8.85
C ALA A 379 -12.70 -14.01 -10.35
N THR A 380 -12.74 -14.99 -11.26
CA THR A 380 -12.82 -14.76 -12.71
C THR A 380 -14.22 -14.24 -13.10
N CYS A 381 -15.28 -14.84 -12.54
CA CYS A 381 -16.66 -14.36 -12.68
C CYS A 381 -16.81 -12.94 -12.13
N ALA A 382 -16.30 -12.69 -10.92
CA ALA A 382 -16.33 -11.35 -10.32
C ALA A 382 -15.58 -10.31 -11.16
N MET A 383 -14.46 -10.69 -11.77
CA MET A 383 -13.69 -9.81 -12.65
C MET A 383 -14.39 -9.50 -13.98
N ALA A 384 -15.03 -10.51 -14.59
CA ALA A 384 -15.85 -10.33 -15.80
C ALA A 384 -17.05 -9.41 -15.50
N ALA A 385 -17.69 -9.61 -14.34
CA ALA A 385 -18.79 -8.75 -13.88
C ALA A 385 -18.33 -7.31 -13.67
N ARG A 386 -17.18 -7.13 -13.00
CA ARG A 386 -16.54 -5.84 -12.79
C ARG A 386 -16.28 -5.06 -14.09
N LYS A 387 -15.92 -5.78 -15.15
CA LYS A 387 -15.63 -5.24 -16.48
C LYS A 387 -16.83 -5.24 -17.43
N GLY A 388 -17.98 -5.74 -17.00
CA GLY A 388 -19.26 -5.72 -17.71
C GLY A 388 -19.29 -6.60 -18.95
N HIS A 389 -18.61 -7.73 -18.89
CA HIS A 389 -18.57 -8.69 -19.99
C HIS A 389 -19.62 -9.78 -19.75
N LEU A 390 -20.89 -9.47 -20.02
CA LEU A 390 -22.02 -10.36 -19.77
C LEU A 390 -21.91 -11.67 -20.57
N ASP A 391 -21.56 -11.60 -21.84
CA ASP A 391 -21.40 -12.79 -22.70
C ASP A 391 -20.28 -13.70 -22.19
N SER A 392 -19.17 -13.12 -21.73
CA SER A 392 -18.08 -13.87 -21.11
C SER A 392 -18.51 -14.52 -19.80
N LEU A 393 -19.36 -13.85 -19.01
CA LEU A 393 -19.91 -14.38 -17.76
C LEU A 393 -20.91 -15.52 -18.00
N GLN A 394 -21.78 -15.37 -19.00
CA GLN A 394 -22.69 -16.43 -19.49
C GLN A 394 -21.90 -17.69 -19.86
N TRP A 395 -20.85 -17.51 -20.66
CA TRP A 395 -19.99 -18.61 -21.06
C TRP A 395 -19.30 -19.28 -19.87
N LEU A 396 -18.74 -18.50 -18.93
CA LEU A 396 -18.08 -19.07 -17.75
C LEU A 396 -19.02 -19.97 -16.93
N LEU A 397 -20.30 -19.59 -16.81
CA LEU A 397 -21.30 -20.40 -16.13
C LEU A 397 -21.63 -21.68 -16.91
N GLU A 398 -21.78 -21.62 -18.24
CA GLU A 398 -22.01 -22.79 -19.09
C GLU A 398 -20.87 -23.82 -18.99
N GLN A 399 -19.64 -23.36 -18.74
CA GLN A 399 -18.48 -24.23 -18.52
C GLN A 399 -18.34 -24.74 -17.07
N GLY A 400 -19.29 -24.44 -16.19
CA GLY A 400 -19.29 -24.90 -14.79
C GLY A 400 -18.36 -24.11 -13.87
N CYS A 401 -18.05 -22.85 -14.17
CA CYS A 401 -17.34 -21.98 -13.23
C CYS A 401 -18.19 -21.73 -11.99
N GLU A 402 -17.65 -21.99 -10.81
CA GLU A 402 -18.29 -21.54 -9.57
C GLU A 402 -18.21 -20.01 -9.46
N TRP A 403 -19.23 -19.41 -8.89
CA TRP A 403 -19.29 -17.99 -8.54
C TRP A 403 -19.69 -17.80 -7.08
N ASP A 404 -19.37 -16.64 -6.54
CA ASP A 404 -19.69 -16.23 -5.18
C ASP A 404 -20.28 -14.80 -5.16
N GLU A 405 -20.58 -14.30 -3.97
CA GLU A 405 -21.25 -13.03 -3.69
C GLU A 405 -20.52 -11.82 -4.31
N ARG A 406 -19.23 -11.98 -4.61
CA ARG A 406 -18.41 -10.93 -5.24
C ARG A 406 -18.86 -10.64 -6.67
N THR A 407 -19.44 -11.61 -7.37
CA THR A 407 -19.92 -11.42 -8.74
C THR A 407 -21.08 -10.43 -8.79
N CYS A 408 -22.08 -10.63 -7.92
CA CYS A 408 -23.18 -9.68 -7.73
C CYS A 408 -22.69 -8.32 -7.21
N SER A 409 -21.77 -8.31 -6.24
CA SER A 409 -21.21 -7.06 -5.68
C SER A 409 -20.48 -6.24 -6.75
N GLU A 410 -19.72 -6.86 -7.64
CA GLU A 410 -18.98 -6.16 -8.70
C GLU A 410 -19.89 -5.70 -9.86
N ALA A 411 -20.93 -6.48 -10.19
CA ALA A 411 -21.98 -6.03 -11.12
C ALA A 411 -22.74 -4.82 -10.56
N ALA A 412 -23.08 -4.85 -9.26
CA ALA A 412 -23.66 -3.72 -8.53
C ALA A 412 -22.75 -2.49 -8.54
N ARG A 413 -21.44 -2.66 -8.30
CA ARG A 413 -20.44 -1.56 -8.35
C ARG A 413 -20.38 -0.89 -9.72
N ARG A 414 -20.53 -1.67 -10.78
CA ARG A 414 -20.58 -1.16 -12.15
C ARG A 414 -21.91 -0.48 -12.49
N GLY A 415 -22.99 -0.87 -11.82
CA GLY A 415 -24.36 -0.41 -12.10
C GLY A 415 -24.96 -1.04 -13.35
N ASP A 416 -24.57 -2.30 -13.65
CA ASP A 416 -25.06 -3.02 -14.81
C ASP A 416 -26.31 -3.84 -14.43
N LEU A 417 -27.48 -3.22 -14.59
CA LEU A 417 -28.77 -3.83 -14.22
C LEU A 417 -29.04 -5.13 -14.99
N ALA A 418 -28.73 -5.16 -16.28
CA ALA A 418 -28.96 -6.34 -17.11
C ALA A 418 -28.12 -7.52 -16.61
N MET A 419 -26.86 -7.27 -16.28
CA MET A 419 -25.97 -8.28 -15.72
C MET A 419 -26.40 -8.75 -14.34
N LEU A 420 -26.81 -7.83 -13.46
CA LEU A 420 -27.23 -8.19 -12.10
C LEU A 420 -28.57 -8.98 -12.11
N GLN A 421 -29.52 -8.59 -12.97
CA GLN A 421 -30.74 -9.35 -13.23
C GLN A 421 -30.43 -10.75 -13.76
N TRP A 422 -29.51 -10.84 -14.73
CA TRP A 422 -29.10 -12.11 -15.30
C TRP A 422 -28.40 -13.02 -14.28
N ALA A 423 -27.47 -12.49 -13.50
CA ALA A 423 -26.79 -13.24 -12.44
C ALA A 423 -27.78 -13.74 -11.37
N ARG A 424 -28.76 -12.90 -11.01
CA ARG A 424 -29.81 -13.28 -10.05
C ARG A 424 -30.74 -14.37 -10.58
N ALA A 425 -31.06 -14.35 -11.86
CA ALA A 425 -31.89 -15.37 -12.52
C ALA A 425 -31.22 -16.76 -12.56
N HIS A 426 -29.91 -16.82 -12.35
CA HIS A 426 -29.12 -18.06 -12.31
C HIS A 426 -28.64 -18.42 -10.89
N ASP A 427 -29.25 -17.84 -9.86
CA ASP A 427 -28.96 -18.13 -8.45
C ASP A 427 -27.54 -17.76 -7.99
N CYS A 428 -26.93 -16.72 -8.57
CA CYS A 428 -25.72 -16.13 -8.03
C CYS A 428 -26.01 -15.55 -6.62
N PRO A 429 -25.22 -15.91 -5.59
CA PRO A 429 -25.45 -15.40 -4.25
C PRO A 429 -25.14 -13.89 -4.18
N TRP A 430 -25.76 -13.22 -3.20
CA TRP A 430 -25.57 -11.80 -2.92
C TRP A 430 -25.70 -11.56 -1.42
N ASP A 431 -25.10 -10.49 -0.92
CA ASP A 431 -24.96 -10.20 0.50
C ASP A 431 -25.13 -8.69 0.78
N SER A 432 -24.92 -8.29 2.04
CA SER A 432 -24.93 -6.89 2.44
C SER A 432 -23.88 -6.05 1.70
N THR A 433 -22.80 -6.66 1.19
CA THR A 433 -21.78 -5.98 0.37
C THR A 433 -22.38 -5.52 -0.96
N THR A 434 -23.19 -6.37 -1.60
CA THR A 434 -23.93 -6.02 -2.83
C THR A 434 -24.89 -4.85 -2.56
N ALA A 435 -25.60 -4.88 -1.44
CA ALA A 435 -26.52 -3.80 -1.05
C ALA A 435 -25.79 -2.49 -0.76
N ALA A 436 -24.67 -2.54 -0.05
CA ALA A 436 -23.84 -1.37 0.27
C ALA A 436 -23.27 -0.72 -1.00
N GLU A 437 -22.92 -1.51 -2.00
CA GLU A 437 -22.42 -1.01 -3.28
C GLU A 437 -23.50 -0.33 -4.12
N LEU A 438 -24.72 -0.90 -4.16
CA LEU A 438 -25.87 -0.24 -4.79
C LEU A 438 -26.19 1.10 -4.10
N ALA A 439 -26.18 1.10 -2.77
CA ALA A 439 -26.37 2.31 -1.98
C ALA A 439 -25.28 3.36 -2.21
N ARG A 440 -24.01 2.93 -2.31
CA ARG A 440 -22.87 3.80 -2.63
C ARG A 440 -22.99 4.48 -3.99
N ARG A 441 -23.64 3.84 -4.97
CA ARG A 441 -23.88 4.45 -6.28
C ARG A 441 -25.06 5.43 -6.30
N GLY A 442 -25.98 5.29 -5.35
CA GLY A 442 -27.19 6.11 -5.29
C GLY A 442 -28.21 5.82 -6.39
N ASP A 443 -28.08 4.72 -7.12
CA ASP A 443 -29.08 4.32 -8.12
C ASP A 443 -30.27 3.69 -7.42
N LEU A 444 -31.26 4.55 -7.11
CA LEU A 444 -32.47 4.16 -6.39
C LEU A 444 -33.24 3.06 -7.13
N THR A 445 -33.23 3.07 -8.47
CA THR A 445 -34.00 2.10 -9.28
C THR A 445 -33.45 0.68 -9.13
N LEU A 446 -32.12 0.55 -9.16
CA LEU A 446 -31.40 -0.69 -8.95
C LEU A 446 -31.52 -1.19 -7.51
N LEU A 447 -31.47 -0.28 -6.55
CA LEU A 447 -31.64 -0.58 -5.12
C LEU A 447 -33.07 -1.06 -4.80
N GLU A 448 -34.08 -0.42 -5.40
CA GLU A 448 -35.50 -0.82 -5.30
C GLU A 448 -35.71 -2.22 -5.85
N TRP A 449 -35.23 -2.46 -7.07
CA TRP A 449 -35.31 -3.78 -7.69
C TRP A 449 -34.62 -4.86 -6.85
N ALA A 450 -33.42 -4.60 -6.35
CA ALA A 450 -32.67 -5.59 -5.57
C ALA A 450 -33.36 -5.92 -4.25
N ALA A 451 -33.93 -4.93 -3.56
CA ALA A 451 -34.70 -5.15 -2.33
C ALA A 451 -36.00 -5.93 -2.59
N GLU A 452 -36.71 -5.64 -3.68
CA GLU A 452 -37.90 -6.41 -4.09
C GLU A 452 -37.56 -7.86 -4.44
N ALA A 453 -36.38 -8.09 -5.03
CA ALA A 453 -35.87 -9.42 -5.33
C ALA A 453 -35.28 -10.17 -4.12
N GLY A 454 -35.36 -9.59 -2.91
CA GLY A 454 -35.08 -10.26 -1.63
C GLY A 454 -33.71 -9.95 -1.00
N LEU A 455 -33.00 -8.91 -1.47
CA LEU A 455 -31.74 -8.48 -0.86
C LEU A 455 -31.98 -7.84 0.52
N GLN A 456 -31.19 -8.25 1.53
CA GLN A 456 -31.27 -7.68 2.88
C GLN A 456 -30.68 -6.27 2.92
N ILE A 457 -31.45 -5.31 3.46
CA ILE A 457 -31.12 -3.87 3.50
C ILE A 457 -31.12 -3.29 4.93
N ASP A 458 -30.99 -4.15 5.94
CA ASP A 458 -31.11 -3.81 7.36
C ASP A 458 -29.77 -3.47 8.03
N SER A 459 -28.64 -3.61 7.33
CA SER A 459 -27.31 -3.28 7.84
C SER A 459 -27.04 -1.77 7.86
N GLU A 460 -26.49 -1.28 8.97
CA GLU A 460 -26.05 0.12 9.14
C GLU A 460 -24.99 0.53 8.10
N GLU A 461 -24.21 -0.43 7.59
CA GLU A 461 -23.14 -0.20 6.60
C GLU A 461 -23.69 0.25 5.24
N ILE A 462 -24.91 -0.17 4.90
CA ILE A 462 -25.58 0.18 3.63
C ILE A 462 -25.97 1.66 3.66
N GLY A 463 -26.55 2.10 4.78
CA GLY A 463 -26.86 3.51 5.02
C GLY A 463 -25.60 4.39 5.03
N ALA A 464 -24.54 3.92 5.69
CA ALA A 464 -23.26 4.62 5.72
C ALA A 464 -22.65 4.79 4.30
N ALA A 465 -22.72 3.76 3.46
CA ALA A 465 -22.20 3.82 2.10
C ALA A 465 -22.94 4.85 1.21
N ALA A 466 -24.27 4.94 1.33
CA ALA A 466 -25.06 5.96 0.62
C ALA A 466 -24.76 7.37 1.15
N ALA A 467 -24.58 7.50 2.46
CA ALA A 467 -24.27 8.76 3.12
C ALA A 467 -22.88 9.31 2.74
N GLU A 468 -21.88 8.42 2.62
CA GLU A 468 -20.51 8.75 2.23
C GLU A 468 -20.39 9.37 0.83
N GLN A 469 -21.29 9.01 -0.09
CA GLN A 469 -21.33 9.54 -1.47
C GLN A 469 -22.42 10.61 -1.66
N GLY A 470 -23.16 10.96 -0.60
CA GLY A 470 -24.10 12.07 -0.62
C GLY A 470 -25.45 11.75 -1.26
N HIS A 471 -25.81 10.47 -1.37
CA HIS A 471 -27.04 10.04 -2.02
C HIS A 471 -28.26 10.14 -1.09
N LEU A 472 -28.74 11.37 -0.90
CA LEU A 472 -29.83 11.70 0.02
C LEU A 472 -31.12 10.92 -0.25
N GLU A 473 -31.52 10.76 -1.52
CA GLU A 473 -32.75 10.05 -1.90
C GLU A 473 -32.68 8.56 -1.56
N ALA A 474 -31.56 7.90 -1.87
CA ALA A 474 -31.31 6.51 -1.50
C ALA A 474 -31.30 6.34 0.03
N LEU A 475 -30.69 7.27 0.75
CA LEU A 475 -30.66 7.25 2.21
C LEU A 475 -32.05 7.43 2.84
N GLN A 476 -32.86 8.35 2.31
CA GLN A 476 -34.26 8.55 2.73
C GLN A 476 -35.08 7.28 2.53
N TRP A 477 -34.88 6.64 1.39
CA TRP A 477 -35.57 5.41 1.03
C TRP A 477 -35.16 4.21 1.92
N LEU A 478 -33.87 4.06 2.22
CA LEU A 478 -33.35 3.05 3.14
C LEU A 478 -33.90 3.26 4.56
N HIS A 479 -33.92 4.50 5.03
CA HIS A 479 -34.46 4.85 6.34
C HIS A 479 -35.95 4.52 6.47
N ALA A 480 -36.74 4.81 5.42
CA ALA A 480 -38.17 4.50 5.39
C ALA A 480 -38.47 2.99 5.53
N ARG A 481 -37.49 2.13 5.21
CA ARG A 481 -37.58 0.66 5.32
C ARG A 481 -36.93 0.10 6.59
N GLY A 482 -36.54 0.97 7.52
CA GLY A 482 -36.01 0.56 8.82
C GLY A 482 -34.49 0.33 8.86
N CYS A 483 -33.74 0.70 7.82
CA CYS A 483 -32.28 0.69 7.89
C CYS A 483 -31.80 1.68 8.98
N PRO A 484 -30.93 1.26 9.91
CA PRO A 484 -30.29 2.17 10.85
C PRO A 484 -29.29 3.03 10.07
N VAL A 485 -29.65 4.28 9.76
CA VAL A 485 -28.82 5.20 8.94
C VAL A 485 -28.18 6.32 9.75
N ILE A 486 -28.41 6.36 11.06
CA ILE A 486 -28.28 7.58 11.84
C ILE A 486 -26.86 7.75 12.41
N SER A 487 -26.32 6.77 13.14
CA SER A 487 -25.01 6.88 13.82
C SER A 487 -23.85 6.89 12.83
N LYS A 488 -23.57 5.75 12.17
CA LYS A 488 -22.47 5.68 11.19
C LYS A 488 -22.72 6.51 9.93
N GLY A 489 -23.98 6.75 9.56
CA GLY A 489 -24.33 7.57 8.40
C GLY A 489 -23.93 9.03 8.57
N ALA A 490 -24.03 9.60 9.78
CA ALA A 490 -23.57 10.96 10.04
C ALA A 490 -22.05 11.09 9.88
N GLU A 491 -21.27 10.18 10.46
CA GLU A 491 -19.80 10.16 10.31
C GLU A 491 -19.38 9.96 8.85
N ALA A 492 -20.05 9.06 8.13
CA ALA A 492 -19.78 8.80 6.72
C ALA A 492 -20.10 10.01 5.85
N ALA A 493 -21.25 10.67 6.05
CA ALA A 493 -21.58 11.91 5.34
C ALA A 493 -20.61 13.05 5.64
N ALA A 494 -20.11 13.14 6.88
CA ALA A 494 -19.07 14.09 7.26
C ALA A 494 -17.74 13.79 6.58
N ARG A 495 -17.33 12.52 6.50
CA ARG A 495 -16.13 12.09 5.77
C ARG A 495 -16.22 12.34 4.26
N GLY A 496 -17.41 12.27 3.66
CA GLY A 496 -17.66 12.59 2.26
C GLY A 496 -17.93 14.08 1.97
N GLY A 497 -18.07 14.91 3.00
CA GLY A 497 -18.32 16.35 2.84
C GLY A 497 -19.75 16.71 2.44
N HIS A 498 -20.71 15.81 2.63
CA HIS A 498 -22.09 15.97 2.12
C HIS A 498 -23.00 16.68 3.13
N LEU A 499 -22.92 18.01 3.15
CA LEU A 499 -23.67 18.87 4.07
C LEU A 499 -25.20 18.64 4.04
N GLN A 500 -25.79 18.40 2.86
CA GLN A 500 -27.25 18.18 2.74
C GLN A 500 -27.69 16.88 3.43
N VAL A 501 -26.88 15.83 3.34
CA VAL A 501 -27.12 14.56 4.03
C VAL A 501 -26.98 14.75 5.53
N LEU A 502 -25.95 15.46 5.98
CA LEU A 502 -25.78 15.80 7.40
C LEU A 502 -26.95 16.60 7.95
N GLN A 503 -27.38 17.66 7.28
CA GLN A 503 -28.56 18.44 7.70
C GLN A 503 -29.81 17.56 7.84
N TRP A 504 -29.99 16.62 6.90
CA TRP A 504 -31.09 15.67 6.95
C TRP A 504 -30.98 14.68 8.12
N ILE A 505 -29.79 14.12 8.40
CA ILE A 505 -29.57 13.22 9.53
C ILE A 505 -29.69 13.98 10.86
N THR A 506 -29.03 15.12 11.00
CA THR A 506 -29.02 15.94 12.23
C THR A 506 -30.40 16.51 12.55
N SER A 507 -31.28 16.76 11.57
CA SER A 507 -32.68 17.13 11.85
C SER A 507 -33.47 16.04 12.60
N ARG A 508 -32.94 14.81 12.66
CA ARG A 508 -33.55 13.63 13.31
C ARG A 508 -32.79 13.19 14.56
N VAL A 509 -31.67 13.82 14.90
CA VAL A 509 -30.85 13.50 16.09
C VAL A 509 -30.69 14.73 16.95
N HIS A 510 -31.01 14.63 18.25
CA HIS A 510 -30.95 15.77 19.16
C HIS A 510 -29.53 16.18 19.60
N MET A 511 -28.50 15.41 19.26
CA MET A 511 -27.11 15.66 19.66
C MET A 511 -26.14 15.43 18.50
N ILE A 512 -25.22 16.38 18.30
CA ILE A 512 -24.13 16.28 17.31
C ILE A 512 -22.91 15.71 18.02
N MET A 513 -22.42 14.56 17.53
CA MET A 513 -21.29 13.86 18.14
C MET A 513 -19.96 14.50 17.70
N PRO A 514 -18.98 14.70 18.61
CA PRO A 514 -17.63 15.16 18.27
C PRO A 514 -16.95 14.32 17.19
N ASP A 515 -17.23 13.01 17.15
CA ASP A 515 -16.70 12.07 16.15
C ASP A 515 -17.08 12.44 14.71
N VAL A 516 -18.28 13.00 14.49
CA VAL A 516 -18.73 13.48 13.18
C VAL A 516 -17.90 14.69 12.74
N CYS A 517 -17.58 15.59 13.67
CA CYS A 517 -16.72 16.73 13.39
C CYS A 517 -15.26 16.31 13.17
N ALA A 518 -14.78 15.31 13.92
CA ALA A 518 -13.45 14.73 13.72
C ALA A 518 -13.33 14.06 12.34
N ALA A 519 -14.35 13.32 11.88
CA ALA A 519 -14.37 12.71 10.56
C ALA A 519 -14.36 13.75 9.42
N ALA A 520 -15.14 14.82 9.54
CA ALA A 520 -15.09 15.94 8.58
C ALA A 520 -13.72 16.64 8.57
N ALA A 521 -13.10 16.78 9.74
CA ALA A 521 -11.79 17.40 9.89
C ALA A 521 -10.68 16.53 9.30
N GLU A 522 -10.72 15.21 9.51
CA GLU A 522 -9.78 14.23 8.94
C GLU A 522 -9.84 14.17 7.41
N ALA A 523 -11.01 14.39 6.81
CA ALA A 523 -11.22 14.42 5.36
C ALA A 523 -11.05 15.81 4.72
N GLY A 524 -10.87 16.86 5.53
CA GLY A 524 -10.57 18.21 5.04
C GLY A 524 -11.77 19.04 4.62
N HIS A 525 -12.98 18.69 5.07
CA HIS A 525 -14.21 19.38 4.68
C HIS A 525 -14.50 20.60 5.58
N LEU A 526 -13.76 21.70 5.37
CA LEU A 526 -13.86 22.94 6.16
C LEU A 526 -15.28 23.48 6.32
N GLU A 527 -16.08 23.50 5.24
CA GLU A 527 -17.45 24.02 5.28
C GLU A 527 -18.38 23.16 6.15
N VAL A 528 -18.14 21.85 6.21
CA VAL A 528 -18.85 20.94 7.12
C VAL A 528 -18.44 21.20 8.56
N VAL A 529 -17.15 21.39 8.83
CA VAL A 529 -16.63 21.74 10.18
C VAL A 529 -17.22 23.06 10.68
N LYS A 530 -17.27 24.10 9.83
CA LYS A 530 -17.93 25.39 10.13
C LYS A 530 -19.40 25.21 10.48
N TRP A 531 -20.12 24.41 9.69
CA TRP A 531 -21.53 24.16 9.93
C TRP A 531 -21.76 23.38 11.23
N LEU A 532 -20.97 22.34 11.51
CA LEU A 532 -21.06 21.56 12.75
C LEU A 532 -20.77 22.41 13.99
N HIS A 533 -19.84 23.36 13.88
CA HIS A 533 -19.57 24.34 14.94
C HIS A 533 -20.80 25.22 15.22
N LEU A 534 -21.40 25.81 14.18
CA LEU A 534 -22.63 26.60 14.31
C LEU A 534 -23.81 25.78 14.84
N ALA A 535 -23.84 24.47 14.54
CA ALA A 535 -24.86 23.56 15.00
C ALA A 535 -24.66 23.08 16.45
N GLY A 536 -23.60 23.55 17.14
CA GLY A 536 -23.38 23.32 18.57
C GLY A 536 -22.51 22.10 18.90
N CYS A 537 -21.73 21.58 17.94
CA CYS A 537 -20.76 20.52 18.21
C CYS A 537 -19.74 20.97 19.26
N GLN A 538 -19.58 20.18 20.32
CA GLN A 538 -18.53 20.41 21.32
C GLN A 538 -17.18 20.10 20.70
N TRP A 539 -16.23 21.01 20.86
CA TRP A 539 -14.91 20.87 20.31
C TRP A 539 -13.97 20.17 21.28
N GLU A 540 -13.36 19.10 20.80
CA GLU A 540 -12.42 18.28 21.55
C GLU A 540 -11.07 18.23 20.83
N VAL A 541 -10.03 17.90 21.59
CA VAL A 541 -8.66 17.70 21.09
C VAL A 541 -8.63 16.72 19.91
N ALA A 542 -9.53 15.72 19.90
CA ALA A 542 -9.67 14.73 18.84
C ALA A 542 -9.91 15.34 17.44
N ILE A 543 -10.58 16.50 17.36
CA ILE A 543 -10.90 17.15 16.07
C ILE A 543 -9.65 17.78 15.45
N CYS A 544 -8.84 18.47 16.27
CA CYS A 544 -7.56 19.01 15.85
C CYS A 544 -6.55 17.90 15.51
N THR A 545 -6.51 16.80 16.27
CA THR A 545 -5.63 15.66 15.94
C THR A 545 -6.06 14.98 14.64
N ALA A 546 -7.37 14.86 14.39
CA ALA A 546 -7.92 14.34 13.14
C ALA A 546 -7.55 15.23 11.94
N ALA A 547 -7.74 16.55 12.02
CA ALA A 547 -7.31 17.50 10.98
C ALA A 547 -5.81 17.39 10.67
N ALA A 548 -5.00 17.26 11.72
CA ALA A 548 -3.55 17.14 11.57
C ALA A 548 -3.11 15.80 10.96
N ARG A 549 -3.78 14.70 11.33
CA ARG A 549 -3.57 13.38 10.73
C ARG A 549 -3.92 13.37 9.24
N GLY A 550 -5.04 13.99 8.87
CA GLY A 550 -5.50 14.13 7.48
C GLY A 550 -4.65 15.08 6.63
N GLY A 551 -3.88 15.98 7.26
CA GLY A 551 -2.99 16.90 6.55
C GLY A 551 -3.65 18.21 6.11
N HIS A 552 -4.83 18.51 6.62
CA HIS A 552 -5.64 19.63 6.16
C HIS A 552 -5.32 20.89 6.96
N LEU A 553 -4.22 21.56 6.60
CA LEU A 553 -3.71 22.76 7.27
C LEU A 553 -4.79 23.86 7.42
N HIS A 554 -5.58 24.10 6.38
CA HIS A 554 -6.63 25.13 6.39
C HIS A 554 -7.78 24.81 7.37
N VAL A 555 -8.07 23.53 7.62
CA VAL A 555 -9.04 23.11 8.66
C VAL A 555 -8.43 23.31 10.04
N LEU A 556 -7.17 22.92 10.23
CA LEU A 556 -6.48 23.06 11.51
C LEU A 556 -6.29 24.53 11.89
N GLN A 557 -5.97 25.41 10.92
CA GLN A 557 -5.93 26.86 11.10
C GLN A 557 -7.26 27.40 11.60
N TYR A 558 -8.37 27.04 10.94
CA TYR A 558 -9.70 27.46 11.35
C TYR A 558 -10.05 26.99 12.76
N LEU A 559 -9.76 25.73 13.10
CA LEU A 559 -10.02 25.19 14.44
C LEU A 559 -9.22 25.94 15.51
N HIS A 560 -7.96 26.26 15.23
CA HIS A 560 -7.08 26.98 16.15
C HIS A 560 -7.49 28.45 16.33
N GLU A 561 -7.83 29.15 15.24
CA GLU A 561 -8.32 30.54 15.27
C GLU A 561 -9.59 30.71 16.11
N ASN A 562 -10.38 29.65 16.25
CA ASN A 562 -11.62 29.64 17.03
C ASN A 562 -11.44 28.97 18.41
N GLU A 563 -10.20 28.82 18.89
CA GLU A 563 -9.86 28.34 20.25
C GLU A 563 -10.26 26.88 20.54
N CYS A 564 -10.28 25.99 19.53
CA CYS A 564 -10.44 24.55 19.76
C CYS A 564 -9.33 24.01 20.68
N PRO A 565 -9.65 23.21 21.72
CA PRO A 565 -8.64 22.63 22.59
C PRO A 565 -7.56 21.86 21.81
N TRP A 566 -6.29 22.12 22.12
CA TRP A 566 -5.13 21.51 21.46
C TRP A 566 -4.29 20.75 22.49
N ALA A 567 -3.72 19.59 22.12
CA ALA A 567 -2.77 18.82 22.94
C ALA A 567 -1.49 18.46 22.17
N VAL A 568 -0.49 17.97 22.90
CA VAL A 568 0.79 17.47 22.34
C VAL A 568 0.57 16.39 21.27
N ASP A 569 -0.53 15.64 21.35
CA ASP A 569 -0.86 14.57 20.41
C ASP A 569 -1.02 15.03 18.96
N ILE A 570 -1.26 16.33 18.70
CA ILE A 570 -1.41 16.87 17.34
C ILE A 570 -0.10 16.81 16.57
N TYR A 571 1.01 17.00 17.27
CA TYR A 571 2.34 16.76 16.70
C TYR A 571 2.50 15.30 16.27
N SER A 572 2.11 14.33 17.11
CA SER A 572 2.17 12.91 16.77
C SER A 572 1.23 12.56 15.59
N ALA A 573 0.07 13.21 15.52
CA ALA A 573 -0.90 13.04 14.45
C ALA A 573 -0.38 13.57 13.11
N ALA A 574 0.19 14.78 13.10
CA ALA A 574 0.83 15.37 11.91
C ALA A 574 1.98 14.50 11.37
N LEU A 575 2.79 13.93 12.27
CA LEU A 575 3.83 12.97 11.91
C LEU A 575 3.27 11.67 11.32
N SER A 576 2.18 11.14 11.89
CA SER A 576 1.54 9.91 11.39
C SER A 576 0.99 10.05 9.96
N GLY A 577 0.52 11.26 9.63
CA GLY A 577 0.02 11.64 8.30
C GLY A 577 1.10 12.07 7.30
N ALA A 578 2.36 12.22 7.71
CA ALA A 578 3.47 12.72 6.89
C ALA A 578 3.21 14.12 6.26
N ASN A 579 2.56 15.02 7.02
CA ASN A 579 2.17 16.33 6.51
C ASN A 579 3.09 17.44 7.02
N LEU A 580 4.14 17.75 6.24
CA LEU A 580 5.17 18.73 6.60
C LEU A 580 4.62 20.14 6.87
N ALA A 581 3.67 20.61 6.04
CA ALA A 581 3.09 21.95 6.18
C ALA A 581 2.27 22.10 7.49
N VAL A 582 1.56 21.05 7.88
CA VAL A 582 0.82 21.00 9.15
C VAL A 582 1.80 21.01 10.33
N LEU A 583 2.86 20.21 10.24
CA LEU A 583 3.88 20.11 11.29
C LEU A 583 4.62 21.44 11.51
N GLN A 584 5.04 22.09 10.43
CA GLN A 584 5.68 23.41 10.47
C GLN A 584 4.79 24.44 11.16
N TRP A 585 3.56 24.55 10.69
CA TRP A 585 2.61 25.51 11.21
C TRP A 585 2.24 25.22 12.68
N ALA A 586 2.08 23.96 13.07
CA ALA A 586 1.83 23.56 14.45
C ALA A 586 2.97 23.96 15.40
N ILE A 587 4.22 23.82 14.95
CA ILE A 587 5.41 24.18 15.75
C ILE A 587 5.55 25.70 15.87
N GLU A 588 5.31 26.44 14.78
CA GLU A 588 5.29 27.91 14.78
C GLU A 588 4.24 28.48 15.75
N ASN A 589 3.13 27.76 15.94
CA ASN A 589 2.04 28.14 16.85
C ASN A 589 2.15 27.50 18.26
N GLY A 590 3.34 27.01 18.64
CA GLY A 590 3.66 26.64 20.02
C GLY A 590 3.36 25.19 20.42
N CYS A 591 3.12 24.27 19.47
CA CYS A 591 2.99 22.85 19.78
C CYS A 591 4.32 22.27 20.28
N CYS A 592 4.31 21.63 21.46
CA CYS A 592 5.47 20.88 21.94
C CYS A 592 5.79 19.70 21.01
N TRP A 593 7.08 19.43 20.79
CA TRP A 593 7.55 18.38 19.91
C TRP A 593 8.47 17.40 20.65
N GLU A 594 8.44 16.14 20.25
CA GLU A 594 9.30 15.07 20.79
C GLU A 594 10.47 14.72 19.84
N ARG A 595 11.36 13.83 20.27
CA ARG A 595 12.60 13.47 19.55
C ARG A 595 12.40 12.51 18.36
N PHE A 596 11.17 12.04 18.12
CA PHE A 596 10.88 10.88 17.23
C PHE A 596 10.58 11.22 15.76
N ILE A 597 10.73 12.48 15.33
CA ILE A 597 10.45 12.96 13.95
C ILE A 597 11.16 12.10 12.91
N CYS A 598 12.45 11.84 13.14
CA CYS A 598 13.28 11.17 12.15
C CYS A 598 12.86 9.71 11.93
N GLU A 599 12.44 8.99 12.97
CA GLU A 599 11.99 7.60 12.83
C GLU A 599 10.64 7.50 12.11
N ALA A 600 9.71 8.38 12.44
CA ALA A 600 8.40 8.44 11.79
C ALA A 600 8.54 8.82 10.30
N ALA A 601 9.29 9.88 9.99
CA ALA A 601 9.58 10.30 8.62
C ALA A 601 10.27 9.18 7.82
N ALA A 602 11.26 8.53 8.44
CA ALA A 602 12.00 7.47 7.78
C ALA A 602 11.14 6.22 7.51
N SER A 603 10.21 5.88 8.42
CA SER A 603 9.25 4.77 8.23
C SER A 603 8.17 5.05 7.19
N LYS A 604 7.98 6.31 6.77
CA LYS A 604 7.02 6.72 5.74
C LYS A 604 7.67 7.02 4.39
N GLY A 605 9.00 7.12 4.36
CA GLY A 605 9.75 7.41 3.13
C GLY A 605 9.87 8.91 2.81
N ASP A 606 9.59 9.79 3.77
CA ASP A 606 9.53 11.24 3.56
C ASP A 606 10.91 11.89 3.76
N VAL A 607 11.64 12.11 2.66
CA VAL A 607 12.95 12.77 2.65
C VAL A 607 12.83 14.26 2.98
N ALA A 608 11.76 14.93 2.55
CA ALA A 608 11.57 16.36 2.79
C ALA A 608 11.39 16.67 4.28
N MET A 609 10.69 15.80 5.01
CA MET A 609 10.56 15.92 6.47
C MET A 609 11.88 15.67 7.19
N LEU A 610 12.75 14.80 6.67
CA LEU A 610 14.10 14.57 7.21
C LEU A 610 15.04 15.77 6.97
N GLU A 611 15.02 16.34 5.76
CA GLU A 611 15.76 17.57 5.42
C GLU A 611 15.30 18.75 6.29
N TRP A 612 13.98 18.88 6.51
CA TRP A 612 13.44 19.88 7.39
C TRP A 612 13.87 19.67 8.86
N ALA A 613 13.89 18.42 9.34
CA ALA A 613 14.38 18.10 10.68
C ALA A 613 15.88 18.43 10.85
N GLU A 614 16.69 18.23 9.80
CA GLU A 614 18.10 18.63 9.80
C GLU A 614 18.27 20.15 9.80
N ALA A 615 17.55 20.87 8.93
CA ALA A 615 17.59 22.32 8.83
C ALA A 615 17.25 23.04 10.15
N ASN A 616 16.41 22.42 10.99
CA ASN A 616 16.01 22.94 12.30
C ASN A 616 16.87 22.41 13.47
N ALA A 617 18.03 21.80 13.18
CA ALA A 617 18.95 21.20 14.16
C ALA A 617 18.32 20.13 15.08
N ILE A 618 17.18 19.57 14.67
CA ILE A 618 16.50 18.46 15.36
C ILE A 618 17.29 17.17 15.12
N ALA A 619 17.82 16.98 13.90
CA ALA A 619 18.70 15.87 13.53
C ALA A 619 20.19 16.12 13.88
N SER A 620 20.50 16.53 15.11
CA SER A 620 21.91 16.64 15.54
C SER A 620 22.52 15.26 15.86
N PRO A 621 23.73 14.91 15.39
CA PRO A 621 24.44 13.68 15.75
C PRO A 621 24.63 13.51 17.28
N TYR A 622 24.68 14.62 18.01
CA TYR A 622 24.84 14.64 19.47
C TYR A 622 23.54 14.32 20.23
N ASN A 623 22.39 14.37 19.54
CA ASN A 623 21.08 13.95 20.04
C ASN A 623 20.69 12.53 19.56
N TYR A 624 21.62 11.62 19.30
CA TYR A 624 21.33 10.20 18.98
C TYR A 624 21.97 9.18 19.95
N VAL A 625 21.89 9.45 21.26
CA VAL A 625 22.49 8.61 22.32
C VAL A 625 21.43 7.81 23.10
N GLY A 626 20.29 7.49 22.48
CA GLY A 626 19.28 6.59 23.01
C GLY A 626 19.30 5.23 22.31
N MET A 627 19.16 4.15 23.06
CA MET A 627 19.21 2.76 22.57
C MET A 627 17.96 2.34 21.75
N TYR A 628 16.97 3.24 21.59
CA TYR A 628 15.64 2.92 21.06
C TYR A 628 15.26 3.62 19.74
N ASP A 629 15.96 4.69 19.32
CA ASP A 629 15.55 5.49 18.16
C ASP A 629 16.44 5.16 16.95
N ASN A 630 15.92 4.44 15.96
CA ASN A 630 16.67 4.12 14.73
C ASN A 630 15.85 4.36 13.44
N PRO A 631 15.94 5.57 12.84
CA PRO A 631 15.27 5.87 11.58
C PRO A 631 15.69 4.96 10.42
N ALA A 632 16.95 4.51 10.40
CA ALA A 632 17.43 3.60 9.37
C ALA A 632 16.76 2.21 9.48
N ALA A 633 16.42 1.75 10.68
CA ALA A 633 15.66 0.50 10.87
C ALA A 633 14.22 0.63 10.37
N GLY A 634 13.55 1.76 10.67
CA GLY A 634 12.19 2.06 10.18
C GLY A 634 12.11 2.11 8.65
N ALA A 635 13.03 2.85 8.01
CA ALA A 635 13.12 2.93 6.55
C ALA A 635 13.43 1.57 5.91
N ALA A 636 14.34 0.79 6.51
CA ALA A 636 14.70 -0.53 6.01
C ALA A 636 13.55 -1.53 6.08
N ARG A 637 12.77 -1.52 7.17
CA ARG A 637 11.58 -2.38 7.34
C ARG A 637 10.47 -2.09 6.34
N ARG A 638 10.44 -0.89 5.76
CA ARG A 638 9.42 -0.44 4.80
C ARG A 638 9.94 -0.30 3.37
N GLY A 639 11.23 -0.58 3.14
CA GLY A 639 11.82 -0.59 1.80
C GLY A 639 12.18 0.78 1.25
N HIS A 640 12.28 1.82 2.07
CA HIS A 640 12.49 3.20 1.62
C HIS A 640 13.96 3.48 1.27
N MET A 641 14.39 3.08 0.07
CA MET A 641 15.76 3.20 -0.42
C MET A 641 16.28 4.64 -0.50
N SER A 642 15.43 5.60 -0.91
CA SER A 642 15.77 7.02 -0.98
C SER A 642 16.17 7.58 0.39
N VAL A 643 15.37 7.27 1.41
CA VAL A 643 15.65 7.63 2.81
C VAL A 643 16.91 6.96 3.32
N LEU A 644 17.15 5.67 3.02
CA LEU A 644 18.36 4.98 3.47
C LEU A 644 19.64 5.57 2.87
N LYS A 645 19.61 5.94 1.59
CA LYS A 645 20.72 6.65 0.93
C LYS A 645 20.93 8.04 1.54
N TRP A 646 19.84 8.75 1.84
CA TRP A 646 19.89 10.05 2.53
C TRP A 646 20.49 9.92 3.93
N LEU A 647 19.99 9.01 4.77
CA LEU A 647 20.50 8.77 6.12
C LEU A 647 21.98 8.37 6.11
N LYS A 648 22.43 7.66 5.07
CA LYS A 648 23.84 7.31 4.88
C LYS A 648 24.70 8.52 4.53
N ALA A 649 24.26 9.38 3.62
CA ALA A 649 24.99 10.60 3.26
C ALA A 649 25.19 11.52 4.48
N HIS A 650 24.26 11.51 5.42
CA HIS A 650 24.25 12.35 6.63
C HIS A 650 24.76 11.62 7.89
N GLY A 651 25.37 10.43 7.76
CA GLY A 651 26.05 9.72 8.86
C GLY A 651 25.16 9.03 9.91
N LEU A 652 23.85 8.89 9.65
CA LEU A 652 22.87 8.25 10.54
C LEU A 652 22.65 6.75 10.24
N PHE A 653 23.53 6.13 9.45
CA PHE A 653 23.39 4.77 8.95
C PHE A 653 24.03 3.71 9.87
N ARG A 654 23.21 2.92 10.56
CA ARG A 654 23.66 1.78 11.40
C ARG A 654 23.54 0.45 10.66
N LYS A 655 24.68 -0.03 10.14
CA LYS A 655 24.80 -1.23 9.28
C LYS A 655 24.09 -2.50 9.78
N LYS A 656 24.17 -2.81 11.08
CA LYS A 656 23.63 -4.07 11.64
C LYS A 656 22.09 -4.13 11.67
N GLN A 657 21.45 -3.06 12.12
CA GLN A 657 19.99 -3.03 12.34
C GLN A 657 19.19 -2.85 11.04
N VAL A 658 19.81 -2.26 10.01
CA VAL A 658 19.21 -2.12 8.67
C VAL A 658 19.03 -3.49 8.01
N LEU A 659 20.02 -4.38 8.11
CA LEU A 659 19.93 -5.73 7.54
C LEU A 659 18.84 -6.56 8.23
N GLU A 660 18.77 -6.54 9.56
CA GLU A 660 17.73 -7.22 10.33
C GLU A 660 16.33 -6.69 9.99
N SER A 661 16.18 -5.36 9.94
CA SER A 661 14.88 -4.73 9.67
C SER A 661 14.42 -4.89 8.22
N ALA A 662 15.33 -4.87 7.25
CA ALA A 662 15.02 -5.17 5.85
C ALA A 662 14.62 -6.64 5.65
N ALA A 663 15.25 -7.56 6.39
CA ALA A 663 14.87 -8.97 6.40
C ALA A 663 13.50 -9.20 7.04
N ASP A 664 13.19 -8.47 8.13
CA ASP A 664 11.85 -8.44 8.74
C ASP A 664 10.78 -7.91 7.78
N GLY A 665 11.11 -6.89 6.96
CA GLY A 665 10.20 -6.25 6.00
C GLY A 665 10.08 -6.94 4.64
N SER A 666 10.87 -7.98 4.38
CA SER A 666 10.95 -8.67 3.08
C SER A 666 11.45 -7.82 1.90
N HIS A 667 12.38 -6.90 2.15
CA HIS A 667 12.88 -5.96 1.12
C HIS A 667 14.26 -6.38 0.57
N LEU A 668 14.26 -7.24 -0.46
CA LEU A 668 15.47 -7.76 -1.11
C LEU A 668 16.38 -6.66 -1.68
N GLU A 669 15.81 -5.62 -2.28
CA GLU A 669 16.58 -4.51 -2.86
C GLU A 669 17.40 -3.78 -1.79
N VAL A 670 16.82 -3.56 -0.60
CA VAL A 670 17.51 -2.96 0.54
C VAL A 670 18.62 -3.86 1.06
N LEU A 671 18.40 -5.17 1.10
CA LEU A 671 19.41 -6.15 1.52
C LEU A 671 20.57 -6.21 0.53
N GLU A 672 20.31 -6.26 -0.78
CA GLU A 672 21.33 -6.23 -1.83
C GLU A 672 22.16 -4.95 -1.77
N TRP A 673 21.50 -3.81 -1.65
CA TRP A 673 22.16 -2.52 -1.52
C TRP A 673 23.03 -2.46 -0.24
N ALA A 674 22.48 -2.84 0.91
CA ALA A 674 23.21 -2.80 2.18
C ALA A 674 24.45 -3.73 2.17
N LEU A 675 24.35 -4.92 1.57
CA LEU A 675 25.48 -5.84 1.40
C LEU A 675 26.53 -5.28 0.42
N SER A 676 26.09 -4.69 -0.70
CA SER A 676 27.00 -4.02 -1.65
C SER A 676 27.77 -2.86 -1.01
N ASP A 677 27.19 -2.24 0.01
CA ASP A 677 27.78 -1.16 0.79
C ASP A 677 28.73 -1.62 1.93
N GLY A 678 29.11 -2.89 1.89
CA GLY A 678 30.03 -3.48 2.87
C GLY A 678 29.41 -3.71 4.25
N CYS A 679 28.08 -3.79 4.36
CA CYS A 679 27.48 -4.45 5.52
C CYS A 679 27.80 -5.94 5.44
N LYS A 680 28.28 -6.52 6.53
CA LYS A 680 28.59 -7.96 6.58
C LYS A 680 27.31 -8.74 6.85
N TRP A 681 27.24 -9.92 6.28
CA TRP A 681 26.18 -10.86 6.61
C TRP A 681 26.15 -11.17 8.12
N ASP A 682 24.94 -11.19 8.68
CA ASP A 682 24.68 -11.57 10.07
C ASP A 682 23.70 -12.75 10.11
N LYS A 683 23.92 -13.67 11.05
CA LYS A 683 23.03 -14.82 11.33
C LYS A 683 21.61 -14.40 11.71
N SER A 684 21.42 -13.15 12.17
CA SER A 684 20.11 -12.60 12.52
C SER A 684 19.20 -12.33 11.31
N ILE A 685 19.74 -12.25 10.08
CA ILE A 685 18.97 -12.00 8.85
C ILE A 685 17.99 -13.15 8.58
N CYS A 686 18.49 -14.39 8.50
CA CYS A 686 17.66 -15.57 8.26
C CYS A 686 16.71 -15.84 9.43
N CYS A 687 17.15 -15.63 10.67
CA CYS A 687 16.30 -15.77 11.85
C CYS A 687 15.13 -14.78 11.85
N SER A 688 15.37 -13.53 11.43
CA SER A 688 14.35 -12.47 11.38
C SER A 688 13.36 -12.71 10.24
N ALA A 689 13.87 -13.06 9.05
CA ALA A 689 13.02 -13.44 7.92
C ALA A 689 12.15 -14.68 8.22
N ALA A 690 12.73 -15.74 8.80
CA ALA A 690 12.00 -16.95 9.19
C ALA A 690 10.96 -16.68 10.28
N LYS A 691 11.27 -15.81 11.26
CA LYS A 691 10.31 -15.37 12.29
C LYS A 691 9.08 -14.69 11.70
N LYS A 692 9.22 -14.00 10.55
CA LYS A 692 8.12 -13.28 9.89
C LYS A 692 7.42 -14.08 8.80
N GLY A 693 8.03 -15.17 8.31
CA GLY A 693 7.52 -15.97 7.19
C GLY A 693 7.93 -15.42 5.82
N ASN A 694 9.04 -14.69 5.74
CA ASN A 694 9.51 -14.07 4.50
C ASN A 694 10.34 -15.07 3.69
N ASN A 695 9.67 -16.01 3.03
CA ASN A 695 10.29 -17.13 2.30
C ASN A 695 11.25 -16.69 1.20
N ASP A 696 10.92 -15.62 0.48
CA ASP A 696 11.78 -15.07 -0.58
C ASP A 696 13.14 -14.62 -0.06
N VAL A 697 13.18 -13.99 1.13
CA VAL A 697 14.43 -13.57 1.78
C VAL A 697 15.23 -14.77 2.27
N VAL A 698 14.56 -15.80 2.80
CA VAL A 698 15.21 -17.04 3.26
C VAL A 698 15.84 -17.79 2.09
N HIS A 699 15.12 -17.95 0.98
CA HIS A 699 15.63 -18.55 -0.26
C HIS A 699 16.77 -17.73 -0.86
N TRP A 700 16.59 -16.41 -0.97
CA TRP A 700 17.58 -15.47 -1.51
C TRP A 700 18.87 -15.48 -0.69
N ALA A 701 18.78 -15.53 0.64
CA ALA A 701 19.94 -15.55 1.52
C ALA A 701 20.74 -16.86 1.41
N ALA A 702 20.06 -18.00 1.26
CA ALA A 702 20.73 -19.29 1.09
C ALA A 702 21.41 -19.44 -0.27
N ALA A 703 20.76 -19.01 -1.36
CA ALA A 703 21.31 -19.07 -2.71
C ALA A 703 22.62 -18.28 -2.87
N ARG A 704 22.87 -17.29 -2.01
CA ARG A 704 24.06 -16.44 -2.01
C ARG A 704 25.14 -16.88 -1.01
N GLY A 705 24.98 -18.03 -0.36
CA GLY A 705 26.02 -18.66 0.44
C GLY A 705 26.47 -17.86 1.67
N CYS A 706 25.54 -17.27 2.45
CA CYS A 706 25.88 -16.70 3.77
C CYS A 706 26.59 -17.75 4.63
N THR A 707 27.91 -17.63 4.78
CA THR A 707 28.76 -18.52 5.59
C THR A 707 28.53 -18.37 7.10
N CYS A 708 27.83 -17.31 7.48
CA CYS A 708 27.20 -17.07 8.78
C CYS A 708 26.04 -18.02 9.08
N CYS A 709 25.43 -18.60 8.05
CA CYS A 709 24.54 -19.74 8.15
C CYS A 709 25.39 -20.99 8.36
N ASN A 710 25.96 -21.15 9.54
CA ASN A 710 25.88 -22.48 10.12
C ASN A 710 24.38 -22.64 10.44
N MET A 711 23.63 -23.13 9.45
CA MET A 711 22.16 -23.24 9.42
C MET A 711 21.68 -23.96 10.68
N ASN A 712 21.40 -23.16 11.71
CA ASN A 712 21.28 -23.66 13.07
C ASN A 712 19.82 -23.94 13.42
N ALA A 713 19.65 -24.79 14.43
CA ALA A 713 18.35 -25.17 14.95
C ALA A 713 17.45 -24.00 15.36
N ALA A 714 18.03 -22.84 15.69
CA ALA A 714 17.25 -21.65 16.03
C ALA A 714 16.41 -21.12 14.86
N THR A 715 16.87 -21.25 13.61
CA THR A 715 16.11 -20.79 12.43
C THR A 715 14.87 -21.68 12.20
N CYS A 716 15.05 -23.00 12.32
CA CYS A 716 13.95 -23.98 12.30
C CYS A 716 12.94 -23.71 13.42
N ALA A 717 13.40 -23.46 14.65
CA ALA A 717 12.53 -23.13 15.77
C ALA A 717 11.73 -21.82 15.55
N MET A 718 12.32 -20.80 14.91
CA MET A 718 11.61 -19.56 14.60
C MET A 718 10.55 -19.74 13.48
N ALA A 719 10.84 -20.54 12.47
CA ALA A 719 9.86 -20.93 11.44
C ALA A 719 8.70 -21.71 12.07
N ALA A 720 9.02 -22.65 12.97
CA ALA A 720 8.03 -23.44 13.71
C ALA A 720 7.12 -22.56 14.59
N ARG A 721 7.70 -21.60 15.31
CA ARG A 721 6.93 -20.62 16.11
C ARG A 721 5.93 -19.83 15.25
N LYS A 722 6.29 -19.52 14.00
CA LYS A 722 5.43 -18.80 13.05
C LYS A 722 4.44 -19.71 12.32
N GLY A 723 4.58 -21.03 12.39
CA GLY A 723 3.71 -22.00 11.73
C GLY A 723 3.88 -22.02 10.20
N ASP A 724 5.05 -21.65 9.69
CA ASP A 724 5.34 -21.74 8.25
C ASP A 724 5.99 -23.09 7.95
N LEU A 725 5.15 -24.09 7.64
CA LEU A 725 5.58 -25.45 7.32
C LEU A 725 6.39 -25.50 6.03
N ASN A 726 6.12 -24.61 5.07
CA ASN A 726 6.83 -24.56 3.79
C ASN A 726 8.27 -24.08 3.99
N SER A 727 8.50 -23.03 4.80
CA SER A 727 9.87 -22.63 5.13
C SER A 727 10.61 -23.75 5.85
N LEU A 728 9.94 -24.42 6.78
CA LEU A 728 10.57 -25.48 7.58
C LEU A 728 10.93 -26.70 6.72
N GLN A 729 10.04 -27.13 5.82
CA GLN A 729 10.29 -28.17 4.82
C GLN A 729 11.51 -27.84 3.97
N TRP A 730 11.51 -26.64 3.40
CA TRP A 730 12.60 -26.21 2.55
C TRP A 730 13.92 -26.08 3.32
N LEU A 731 13.91 -25.54 4.54
CA LEU A 731 15.12 -25.47 5.39
C LEU A 731 15.72 -26.86 5.65
N ARG A 732 14.86 -27.88 5.76
CA ARG A 732 15.31 -29.28 5.92
C ARG A 732 15.84 -29.89 4.64
N GLU A 733 15.25 -29.60 3.49
CA GLU A 733 15.80 -30.00 2.18
C GLU A 733 17.19 -29.40 1.93
N GLN A 734 17.45 -28.19 2.43
CA GLN A 734 18.78 -27.54 2.36
C GLN A 734 19.78 -28.05 3.40
N GLY A 735 19.40 -28.99 4.27
CA GLY A 735 20.28 -29.59 5.27
C GLY A 735 20.46 -28.77 6.56
N CYS A 736 19.55 -27.85 6.89
CA CYS A 736 19.59 -27.10 8.15
C CYS A 736 19.45 -28.03 9.36
N GLU A 737 20.34 -27.90 10.35
CA GLU A 737 20.21 -28.64 11.61
C GLU A 737 18.99 -28.15 12.39
N TRP A 738 18.42 -29.04 13.21
CA TRP A 738 17.33 -28.74 14.13
C TRP A 738 17.54 -29.45 15.47
N ASP A 739 16.90 -28.91 16.50
CA ASP A 739 16.92 -29.44 17.86
C ASP A 739 15.50 -29.40 18.45
N GLU A 740 15.39 -29.81 19.72
CA GLU A 740 14.14 -30.01 20.45
C GLU A 740 13.26 -28.75 20.49
N ARG A 741 13.87 -27.56 20.29
CA ARG A 741 13.14 -26.30 20.25
C ARG A 741 12.18 -26.22 19.07
N THR A 742 12.44 -26.90 17.97
CA THR A 742 11.53 -26.88 16.80
C THR A 742 10.20 -27.55 17.14
N CYS A 743 10.25 -28.75 17.74
CA CYS A 743 9.07 -29.43 18.26
C CYS A 743 8.41 -28.64 19.40
N THR A 744 9.20 -28.04 20.30
CA THR A 744 8.69 -27.22 21.41
C THR A 744 7.90 -26.01 20.90
N GLU A 745 8.39 -25.30 19.87
CA GLU A 745 7.70 -24.13 19.31
C GLU A 745 6.45 -24.51 18.50
N ALA A 746 6.49 -25.63 17.76
CA ALA A 746 5.32 -26.18 17.08
C ALA A 746 4.23 -26.61 18.07
N ALA A 747 4.64 -27.27 19.17
CA ALA A 747 3.78 -27.62 20.29
C ALA A 747 3.18 -26.36 20.92
N ARG A 748 3.98 -25.36 21.29
CA ARG A 748 3.51 -24.09 21.88
C ARG A 748 2.49 -23.36 21.00
N ARG A 749 2.66 -23.41 19.67
CA ARG A 749 1.71 -22.81 18.72
C ARG A 749 0.41 -23.60 18.60
N GLY A 750 0.47 -24.92 18.75
CA GLY A 750 -0.65 -25.84 18.52
C GLY A 750 -0.78 -26.31 17.08
N ASP A 751 0.33 -26.43 16.36
CA ASP A 751 0.33 -26.87 14.96
C ASP A 751 0.64 -28.39 14.88
N LEU A 752 -0.42 -29.20 14.96
CA LEU A 752 -0.31 -30.67 14.94
C LEU A 752 0.32 -31.18 13.64
N ALA A 753 -0.04 -30.61 12.49
CA ALA A 753 0.48 -31.03 11.19
C ALA A 753 1.99 -30.79 11.10
N MET A 754 2.45 -29.64 11.59
CA MET A 754 3.88 -29.32 11.66
C MET A 754 4.63 -30.22 12.63
N LEU A 755 4.06 -30.47 13.81
CA LEU A 755 4.68 -31.34 14.82
C LEU A 755 4.77 -32.80 14.31
N GLN A 756 3.73 -33.30 13.65
CA GLN A 756 3.71 -34.59 12.96
C GLN A 756 4.79 -34.68 11.89
N TRP A 757 4.87 -33.64 11.06
CA TRP A 757 5.85 -33.59 9.99
C TRP A 757 7.29 -33.54 10.52
N ALA A 758 7.56 -32.69 11.53
CA ALA A 758 8.88 -32.61 12.16
C ALA A 758 9.28 -33.96 12.78
N ARG A 759 8.33 -34.63 13.44
CA ARG A 759 8.57 -35.95 14.06
C ARG A 759 8.82 -37.05 13.03
N ALA A 760 8.11 -37.03 11.91
CA ALA A 760 8.29 -37.98 10.81
C ALA A 760 9.67 -37.90 10.13
N HIS A 761 10.39 -36.78 10.34
CA HIS A 761 11.73 -36.54 9.79
C HIS A 761 12.83 -36.59 10.86
N ASP A 762 12.54 -37.16 12.03
CA ASP A 762 13.48 -37.35 13.15
C ASP A 762 13.94 -36.04 13.84
N CYS A 763 13.06 -35.04 13.94
CA CYS A 763 13.30 -33.91 14.85
C CYS A 763 13.23 -34.40 16.31
N PRO A 764 14.24 -34.11 17.15
CA PRO A 764 14.21 -34.51 18.55
C PRO A 764 13.15 -33.70 19.32
N TRP A 765 12.74 -34.22 20.46
CA TRP A 765 11.86 -33.57 21.42
C TRP A 765 12.27 -33.96 22.84
N ASP A 766 11.89 -33.17 23.83
CA ASP A 766 12.25 -33.36 25.23
C ASP A 766 11.05 -33.13 26.16
N SER A 767 11.29 -33.16 27.47
CA SER A 767 10.28 -32.83 28.48
C SER A 767 9.73 -31.41 28.31
N THR A 768 10.50 -30.48 27.75
CA THR A 768 10.02 -29.12 27.46
C THR A 768 8.89 -29.13 26.43
N THR A 769 8.97 -30.00 25.42
CA THR A 769 7.87 -30.21 24.45
C THR A 769 6.64 -30.80 25.13
N ALA A 770 6.81 -31.75 26.04
CA ALA A 770 5.72 -32.36 26.82
C ALA A 770 5.00 -31.31 27.70
N THR A 771 5.77 -30.44 28.35
CA THR A 771 5.24 -29.39 29.22
C THR A 771 4.48 -28.33 28.42
N GLU A 772 4.93 -27.94 27.23
CA GLU A 772 4.20 -27.01 26.35
C GLU A 772 2.88 -27.61 25.84
N LEU A 773 2.87 -28.90 25.45
CA LEU A 773 1.64 -29.60 25.08
C LEU A 773 0.64 -29.64 26.26
N ALA A 774 1.13 -29.92 27.46
CA ALA A 774 0.32 -29.93 28.67
C ALA A 774 -0.21 -28.52 29.03
N THR A 775 0.63 -27.48 28.89
CA THR A 775 0.26 -26.07 29.10
C THR A 775 -0.86 -25.64 28.16
N ARG A 776 -0.92 -26.15 26.92
CA ARG A 776 -2.00 -25.85 25.98
C ARG A 776 -3.29 -26.63 26.21
N GLY A 777 -3.17 -27.82 26.79
CA GLY A 777 -4.31 -28.69 27.07
C GLY A 777 -5.03 -29.26 25.86
N ASP A 778 -4.42 -29.27 24.68
CA ASP A 778 -5.00 -29.91 23.49
C ASP A 778 -4.85 -31.44 23.59
N LEU A 779 -5.95 -32.11 23.92
CA LEU A 779 -6.00 -33.56 24.08
C LEU A 779 -5.54 -34.31 22.83
N THR A 780 -5.86 -33.80 21.64
CA THR A 780 -5.53 -34.49 20.38
C THR A 780 -4.03 -34.53 20.15
N MET A 781 -3.34 -33.43 20.46
CA MET A 781 -1.88 -33.35 20.35
C MET A 781 -1.19 -34.16 21.46
N LEU A 782 -1.75 -34.16 22.67
CA LEU A 782 -1.25 -34.96 23.79
C LEU A 782 -1.35 -36.47 23.50
N GLU A 783 -2.50 -36.93 23.00
CA GLU A 783 -2.75 -38.32 22.60
C GLU A 783 -1.76 -38.77 21.53
N TRP A 784 -1.66 -37.99 20.47
CA TRP A 784 -0.74 -38.27 19.38
C TRP A 784 0.73 -38.29 19.84
N ALA A 785 1.18 -37.32 20.65
CA ALA A 785 2.56 -37.26 21.11
C ALA A 785 2.92 -38.44 22.03
N ALA A 786 1.98 -38.88 22.86
CA ALA A 786 2.11 -40.10 23.67
C ALA A 786 2.25 -41.36 22.81
N GLU A 787 1.44 -41.50 21.77
CA GLU A 787 1.51 -42.63 20.83
C GLU A 787 2.83 -42.64 20.07
N ALA A 788 3.35 -41.46 19.71
CA ALA A 788 4.64 -41.29 19.05
C ALA A 788 5.85 -41.41 19.99
N GLY A 789 5.64 -41.68 21.29
CA GLY A 789 6.67 -42.10 22.25
C GLY A 789 7.14 -41.04 23.25
N LEU A 790 6.53 -39.85 23.29
CA LEU A 790 6.86 -38.80 24.26
C LEU A 790 6.44 -39.23 25.68
N GLN A 791 7.35 -39.05 26.65
CA GLN A 791 7.09 -39.35 28.06
C GLN A 791 6.54 -38.12 28.77
N PHE A 792 5.59 -38.34 29.68
CA PHE A 792 4.99 -37.30 30.49
C PHE A 792 5.26 -37.55 31.97
N ASP A 793 5.49 -36.50 32.74
CA ASP A 793 5.82 -36.57 34.16
C ASP A 793 4.90 -35.71 35.05
N SER A 794 5.31 -35.51 36.32
CA SER A 794 4.53 -34.72 37.27
C SER A 794 4.56 -33.21 37.01
N GLU A 795 5.55 -32.70 36.29
CA GLU A 795 5.63 -31.28 35.89
C GLU A 795 4.57 -30.97 34.83
N ASP A 796 4.34 -31.88 33.88
CA ASP A 796 3.29 -31.74 32.85
C ASP A 796 1.88 -31.68 33.47
N THR A 797 1.62 -32.51 34.49
CA THR A 797 0.35 -32.41 35.25
C THR A 797 0.19 -31.06 35.95
N GLY A 798 1.31 -30.45 36.39
CA GLY A 798 1.32 -29.13 36.99
C GLY A 798 1.02 -28.04 35.96
N ALA A 799 1.65 -28.13 34.78
CA ALA A 799 1.47 -27.18 33.69
C ALA A 799 0.03 -27.18 33.13
N ALA A 800 -0.55 -28.36 32.89
CA ALA A 800 -1.95 -28.48 32.48
C ALA A 800 -2.92 -27.93 33.53
N ALA A 801 -2.61 -28.13 34.81
CA ALA A 801 -3.46 -27.68 35.90
C ALA A 801 -3.34 -26.16 36.16
N GLU A 802 -2.16 -25.57 35.94
CA GLU A 802 -1.92 -24.12 36.03
C GLU A 802 -2.75 -23.31 35.03
N GLN A 803 -2.97 -23.85 33.82
CA GLN A 803 -3.80 -23.22 32.76
C GLN A 803 -5.27 -23.68 32.78
N GLY A 804 -5.63 -24.57 33.71
CA GLY A 804 -7.02 -24.95 33.93
C GLY A 804 -7.56 -26.05 32.99
N HIS A 805 -6.68 -26.78 32.30
CA HIS A 805 -7.06 -27.81 31.34
C HIS A 805 -7.45 -29.12 32.05
N LEU A 806 -8.70 -29.18 32.51
CA LEU A 806 -9.23 -30.31 33.30
C LEU A 806 -9.14 -31.65 32.56
N GLU A 807 -9.47 -31.69 31.27
CA GLU A 807 -9.51 -32.93 30.50
C GLU A 807 -8.10 -33.45 30.22
N ALA A 808 -7.17 -32.58 29.83
CA ALA A 808 -5.75 -32.91 29.70
C ALA A 808 -5.14 -33.43 31.01
N LEU A 809 -5.49 -32.80 32.14
CA LEU A 809 -5.06 -33.28 33.46
C LEU A 809 -5.61 -34.68 33.78
N GLN A 810 -6.89 -34.94 33.49
CA GLN A 810 -7.49 -36.27 33.71
C GLN A 810 -6.80 -37.32 32.84
N TRP A 811 -6.50 -36.97 31.60
CA TRP A 811 -5.80 -37.83 30.66
C TRP A 811 -4.38 -38.15 31.13
N LEU A 812 -3.59 -37.15 31.54
CA LEU A 812 -2.25 -37.34 32.09
C LEU A 812 -2.27 -38.22 33.36
N ARG A 813 -3.26 -38.02 34.24
CA ARG A 813 -3.44 -38.84 35.45
C ARG A 813 -3.79 -40.29 35.13
N ALA A 814 -4.61 -40.54 34.11
CA ALA A 814 -4.97 -41.90 33.70
C ALA A 814 -3.75 -42.71 33.23
N ARG A 815 -2.68 -42.02 32.78
CA ARG A 815 -1.40 -42.61 32.37
C ARG A 815 -0.39 -42.78 33.52
N GLY A 816 -0.79 -42.46 34.76
CA GLY A 816 0.03 -42.65 35.96
C GLY A 816 0.90 -41.44 36.34
N CYS A 817 0.77 -40.29 35.66
CA CYS A 817 1.48 -39.08 36.05
C CYS A 817 0.92 -38.55 37.38
N SER A 818 1.78 -38.47 38.40
CA SER A 818 1.37 -38.05 39.75
C SER A 818 1.17 -36.54 39.84
N VAL A 819 0.11 -36.13 40.54
CA VAL A 819 -0.13 -34.71 40.84
C VAL A 819 0.77 -34.27 41.99
N SER A 820 1.71 -33.36 41.72
CA SER A 820 2.59 -32.80 42.74
C SER A 820 1.91 -31.65 43.51
N TRP A 821 2.39 -31.35 44.72
CA TRP A 821 1.97 -30.17 45.48
C TRP A 821 2.24 -28.86 44.73
N ARG A 822 3.27 -28.84 43.87
CA ARG A 822 3.59 -27.71 42.97
C ARG A 822 2.49 -27.50 41.94
N GLY A 823 1.93 -28.57 41.39
CA GLY A 823 0.78 -28.50 40.48
C GLY A 823 -0.46 -27.93 41.18
N ALA A 824 -0.77 -28.36 42.39
CA ALA A 824 -1.88 -27.80 43.18
C ALA A 824 -1.66 -26.32 43.53
N HIS A 825 -0.43 -25.93 43.87
CA HIS A 825 -0.05 -24.54 44.10
C HIS A 825 -0.20 -23.67 42.84
N ALA A 826 0.27 -24.16 41.68
CA ALA A 826 0.14 -23.45 40.40
C ALA A 826 -1.33 -23.32 39.97
N THR A 827 -2.13 -24.37 40.13
CA THR A 827 -3.60 -24.36 39.88
C THR A 827 -4.32 -23.31 40.72
N ALA A 828 -3.93 -23.20 42.00
CA ALA A 828 -4.49 -22.20 42.92
C ALA A 828 -4.06 -20.78 42.54
N ARG A 829 -2.82 -20.60 42.08
CA ARG A 829 -2.31 -19.33 41.53
C ARG A 829 -2.95 -18.93 40.21
N GLY A 830 -3.41 -19.88 39.38
CA GLY A 830 -4.17 -19.64 38.15
C GLY A 830 -5.69 -19.51 38.33
N GLY A 831 -6.20 -19.80 39.54
CA GLY A 831 -7.61 -19.58 39.87
C GLY A 831 -8.57 -20.69 39.41
N HIS A 832 -8.05 -21.84 38.99
CA HIS A 832 -8.86 -22.91 38.39
C HIS A 832 -9.50 -23.81 39.46
N LEU A 833 -10.57 -23.30 40.09
CA LEU A 833 -11.29 -23.96 41.19
C LEU A 833 -11.71 -25.40 40.88
N GLN A 834 -12.29 -25.66 39.71
CA GLN A 834 -12.80 -26.99 39.33
C GLN A 834 -11.66 -28.02 39.18
N VAL A 835 -10.51 -27.58 38.67
CA VAL A 835 -9.31 -28.41 38.52
C VAL A 835 -8.74 -28.73 39.90
N LEU A 836 -8.65 -27.72 40.77
CA LEU A 836 -8.17 -27.87 42.15
C LEU A 836 -9.06 -28.82 42.96
N GLN A 837 -10.39 -28.73 42.83
CA GLN A 837 -11.36 -29.65 43.44
C GLN A 837 -11.15 -31.11 43.00
N ARG A 838 -10.78 -31.32 41.74
CA ARG A 838 -10.52 -32.66 41.18
C ARG A 838 -9.14 -33.21 41.53
N MET A 839 -8.15 -32.35 41.75
CA MET A 839 -6.81 -32.73 42.20
C MET A 839 -6.78 -33.15 43.68
N THR A 840 -7.57 -32.49 44.52
CA THR A 840 -7.57 -32.64 45.99
C THR A 840 -8.39 -33.82 46.53
N ALA A 841 -8.88 -34.71 45.66
CA ALA A 841 -9.60 -35.93 46.05
C ALA A 841 -8.75 -36.98 46.81
N GLN A 842 -7.51 -36.66 47.22
CA GLN A 842 -6.69 -37.48 48.11
C GLN A 842 -6.52 -36.83 49.49
N PRO A 843 -6.67 -37.55 50.62
CA PRO A 843 -6.71 -36.96 51.97
C PRO A 843 -5.35 -36.53 52.55
N GLN A 844 -4.30 -36.34 51.75
CA GLN A 844 -2.96 -36.01 52.26
C GLN A 844 -2.39 -34.77 51.59
N LEU A 845 -2.64 -33.58 52.14
CA LEU A 845 -1.81 -32.42 51.89
C LEU A 845 -1.62 -31.61 53.17
N TYR A 846 -0.53 -31.91 53.87
CA TYR A 846 0.05 -31.20 55.02
C TYR A 846 0.44 -29.72 54.74
N TYR A 847 -0.04 -29.11 53.65
CA TYR A 847 0.42 -27.80 53.12
C TYR A 847 -0.70 -26.91 52.54
N MET A 848 -1.94 -27.02 53.05
CA MET A 848 -3.08 -26.18 52.62
C MET A 848 -2.86 -24.65 52.71
N PRO A 849 -2.14 -24.09 53.72
CA PRO A 849 -1.94 -22.65 53.83
C PRO A 849 -1.13 -22.05 52.67
N SER A 850 -0.14 -22.75 52.12
CA SER A 850 0.66 -22.24 50.99
C SER A 850 -0.12 -22.21 49.68
N ILE A 851 -1.00 -23.19 49.46
CA ILE A 851 -1.94 -23.22 48.32
C ILE A 851 -2.95 -22.06 48.45
N CYS A 852 -3.47 -21.81 49.66
CA CYS A 852 -4.36 -20.69 49.93
C CYS A 852 -3.65 -19.34 49.78
N ALA A 853 -2.39 -19.24 50.21
CA ALA A 853 -1.57 -18.04 50.04
C ALA A 853 -1.30 -17.76 48.56
N ALA A 854 -1.05 -18.78 47.73
CA ALA A 854 -0.87 -18.62 46.28
C ALA A 854 -2.14 -18.08 45.59
N ALA A 855 -3.31 -18.62 45.94
CA ALA A 855 -4.59 -18.11 45.45
C ALA A 855 -4.86 -16.67 45.93
N ALA A 856 -4.47 -16.35 47.16
CA ALA A 856 -4.61 -15.01 47.72
C ALA A 856 -3.66 -14.00 47.06
N GLU A 857 -2.41 -14.38 46.77
CA GLU A 857 -1.43 -13.56 46.06
C GLU A 857 -1.83 -13.25 44.62
N ALA A 858 -2.56 -14.15 43.96
CA ALA A 858 -3.08 -13.96 42.60
C ALA A 858 -4.51 -13.40 42.54
N GLY A 859 -5.18 -13.21 43.68
CA GLY A 859 -6.48 -12.53 43.75
C GLY A 859 -7.71 -13.42 43.54
N HIS A 860 -7.57 -14.74 43.61
CA HIS A 860 -8.66 -15.68 43.32
C HIS A 860 -9.55 -15.95 44.55
N LEU A 861 -10.46 -15.01 44.83
CA LEU A 861 -11.38 -15.04 45.99
C LEU A 861 -12.18 -16.34 46.11
N GLU A 862 -12.73 -16.87 45.02
CA GLU A 862 -13.56 -18.09 45.05
C GLU A 862 -12.74 -19.34 45.41
N VAL A 863 -11.47 -19.40 45.02
CA VAL A 863 -10.55 -20.46 45.43
C VAL A 863 -10.23 -20.36 46.92
N VAL A 864 -10.02 -19.14 47.43
CA VAL A 864 -9.79 -18.88 48.87
C VAL A 864 -11.01 -19.27 49.72
N LYS A 865 -12.23 -18.93 49.26
CA LYS A 865 -13.50 -19.35 49.90
C LYS A 865 -13.62 -20.87 49.95
N TRP A 866 -13.36 -21.54 48.83
CA TRP A 866 -13.46 -22.99 48.77
C TRP A 866 -12.40 -23.68 49.64
N LEU A 867 -11.13 -23.25 49.59
CA LEU A 867 -10.07 -23.79 50.45
C LEU A 867 -10.42 -23.67 51.94
N ARG A 868 -11.06 -22.57 52.34
CA ARG A 868 -11.59 -22.41 53.70
C ARG A 868 -12.67 -23.45 54.03
N SER A 869 -13.62 -23.65 53.13
CA SER A 869 -14.66 -24.69 53.30
C SER A 869 -14.09 -26.12 53.31
N ALA A 870 -12.96 -26.33 52.63
CA ALA A 870 -12.23 -27.60 52.57
C ALA A 870 -11.34 -27.86 53.80
N GLY A 871 -11.36 -26.98 54.81
CA GLY A 871 -10.62 -27.15 56.06
C GLY A 871 -9.21 -26.55 56.09
N CYS A 872 -8.85 -25.68 55.14
CA CYS A 872 -7.58 -24.96 55.19
C CYS A 872 -7.49 -24.11 56.47
N GLN A 873 -6.46 -24.38 57.27
CA GLN A 873 -6.10 -23.51 58.39
C GLN A 873 -5.53 -22.20 57.83
N TRP A 874 -5.99 -21.09 58.39
CA TRP A 874 -5.53 -19.77 57.98
C TRP A 874 -4.51 -19.24 58.96
N ASP A 875 -3.41 -18.73 58.43
CA ASP A 875 -2.37 -18.04 59.17
C ASP A 875 -2.14 -16.65 58.56
N GLN A 876 -1.29 -15.87 59.22
CA GLN A 876 -0.96 -14.50 58.79
C GLN A 876 -0.36 -14.42 57.38
N SER A 877 0.27 -15.49 56.88
CA SER A 877 0.94 -15.50 55.57
C SER A 877 -0.04 -15.32 54.42
N ILE A 878 -1.30 -15.71 54.58
CA ILE A 878 -2.36 -15.59 53.56
C ILE A 878 -2.78 -14.13 53.39
N CYS A 879 -2.91 -13.39 54.50
CA CYS A 879 -3.16 -11.95 54.44
C CYS A 879 -1.96 -11.19 53.87
N THR A 880 -0.73 -11.59 54.25
CA THR A 880 0.50 -11.03 53.67
C THR A 880 0.58 -11.31 52.17
N ALA A 881 0.17 -12.49 51.71
CA ALA A 881 0.14 -12.85 50.30
C ALA A 881 -0.89 -12.01 49.51
N ALA A 882 -2.11 -11.86 50.02
CA ALA A 882 -3.13 -10.97 49.43
C ALA A 882 -2.63 -9.51 49.35
N ALA A 883 -1.93 -9.03 50.39
CA ALA A 883 -1.33 -7.71 50.41
C ALA A 883 -0.16 -7.56 49.43
N ARG A 884 0.63 -8.62 49.22
CA ARG A 884 1.73 -8.66 48.25
C ARG A 884 1.24 -8.53 46.81
N GLY A 885 0.12 -9.16 46.47
CA GLY A 885 -0.52 -9.05 45.14
C GLY A 885 -1.42 -7.83 44.95
N GLY A 886 -1.70 -7.08 46.02
CA GLY A 886 -2.54 -5.88 45.97
C GLY A 886 -4.05 -6.16 45.89
N HIS A 887 -4.50 -7.38 46.21
CA HIS A 887 -5.88 -7.80 46.04
C HIS A 887 -6.75 -7.45 47.26
N LEU A 888 -7.22 -6.20 47.31
CA LEU A 888 -8.01 -5.66 48.41
C LEU A 888 -9.29 -6.47 48.71
N CYS A 889 -9.99 -6.98 47.69
CA CYS A 889 -11.22 -7.78 47.87
C CYS A 889 -10.96 -9.11 48.59
N VAL A 890 -9.82 -9.76 48.31
CA VAL A 890 -9.40 -10.97 49.00
C VAL A 890 -9.00 -10.65 50.44
N LEU A 891 -8.25 -9.57 50.65
CA LEU A 891 -7.85 -9.14 51.99
C LEU A 891 -9.05 -8.75 52.86
N GLN A 892 -10.06 -8.07 52.30
CA GLN A 892 -11.33 -7.76 52.95
C GLN A 892 -12.04 -9.04 53.40
N TYR A 893 -12.22 -10.00 52.49
CA TYR A 893 -12.86 -11.27 52.81
C TYR A 893 -12.10 -12.05 53.91
N LEU A 894 -10.77 -12.13 53.81
CA LEU A 894 -9.93 -12.78 54.82
C LEU A 894 -10.11 -12.11 56.19
N ARG A 895 -10.17 -10.77 56.23
CA ARG A 895 -10.36 -10.00 57.45
C ARG A 895 -11.74 -10.21 58.06
N ASP A 896 -12.79 -10.14 57.25
CA ASP A 896 -14.19 -10.35 57.67
C ASP A 896 -14.42 -11.75 58.26
N ASN A 897 -13.60 -12.72 57.86
CA ASN A 897 -13.64 -14.11 58.32
C ASN A 897 -12.55 -14.44 59.37
N ALA A 898 -12.02 -13.43 60.05
CA ALA A 898 -11.07 -13.55 61.16
C ALA A 898 -9.75 -14.27 60.85
N CYS A 899 -9.23 -14.12 59.62
CA CYS A 899 -7.86 -14.53 59.32
C CYS A 899 -6.87 -13.68 60.15
N PRO A 900 -5.86 -14.29 60.81
CA PRO A 900 -4.81 -13.55 61.47
C PRO A 900 -4.05 -12.65 60.49
N TRP A 901 -3.57 -11.52 60.97
CA TRP A 901 -2.74 -10.59 60.22
C TRP A 901 -1.75 -9.86 61.13
N ASP A 902 -0.66 -9.36 60.58
CA ASP A 902 0.39 -8.66 61.34
C ASP A 902 0.97 -7.48 60.54
N ALA A 903 1.99 -6.83 61.10
CA ALA A 903 2.65 -5.68 60.49
C ALA A 903 3.32 -6.00 59.12
N SER A 904 3.48 -7.28 58.75
CA SER A 904 4.08 -7.67 57.47
C SER A 904 3.23 -7.28 56.26
N ILE A 905 1.92 -7.03 56.43
CA ILE A 905 1.06 -6.49 55.36
C ILE A 905 1.62 -5.17 54.86
N TYR A 906 2.02 -4.28 55.78
CA TYR A 906 2.50 -2.97 55.39
C TYR A 906 3.83 -3.05 54.64
N SER A 907 4.75 -3.92 55.07
CA SER A 907 6.07 -4.04 54.42
C SER A 907 5.97 -4.52 52.97
N VAL A 908 5.12 -5.52 52.69
CA VAL A 908 4.91 -6.04 51.34
C VAL A 908 4.06 -5.12 50.46
N ALA A 909 3.06 -4.44 51.03
CA ALA A 909 2.23 -3.50 50.29
C ALA A 909 2.99 -2.20 49.96
N LEU A 910 3.88 -1.73 50.85
CA LEU A 910 4.79 -0.62 50.58
C LEU A 910 5.79 -0.96 49.47
N ARG A 911 6.40 -2.15 49.52
CA ARG A 911 7.36 -2.59 48.49
C ARG A 911 6.72 -2.75 47.11
N ASN A 912 5.48 -3.22 47.01
CA ASN A 912 4.82 -3.40 45.70
C ASN A 912 3.95 -2.19 45.29
N GLY A 913 3.87 -1.14 46.11
CA GLY A 913 3.16 0.10 45.75
C GLY A 913 1.64 0.07 45.91
N HIS A 914 1.07 -0.87 46.67
CA HIS A 914 -0.38 -1.07 46.79
C HIS A 914 -1.02 -0.15 47.86
N VAL A 915 -1.20 1.12 47.53
CA VAL A 915 -1.69 2.17 48.46
C VAL A 915 -3.09 1.91 49.02
N GLU A 916 -4.00 1.32 48.24
CA GLU A 916 -5.36 1.02 48.70
C GLU A 916 -5.38 -0.07 49.78
N VAL A 917 -4.48 -1.05 49.69
CA VAL A 917 -4.27 -2.06 50.75
C VAL A 917 -3.74 -1.40 52.03
N LEU A 918 -2.81 -0.44 51.91
CA LEU A 918 -2.26 0.31 53.05
C LEU A 918 -3.34 1.13 53.77
N ARG A 919 -4.18 1.84 53.01
CA ARG A 919 -5.32 2.61 53.55
C ARG A 919 -6.31 1.71 54.27
N TYR A 920 -6.67 0.57 53.66
CA TYR A 920 -7.60 -0.38 54.26
C TYR A 920 -7.05 -1.00 55.55
N ALA A 921 -5.80 -1.49 55.53
CA ALA A 921 -5.17 -2.10 56.69
C ALA A 921 -5.08 -1.12 57.87
N SER A 922 -4.74 0.15 57.59
CA SER A 922 -4.73 1.23 58.59
C SER A 922 -6.12 1.51 59.17
N GLY A 923 -7.14 1.64 58.30
CA GLY A 923 -8.53 1.90 58.74
C GLY A 923 -9.17 0.77 59.55
N GLN A 924 -8.67 -0.46 59.40
CA GLN A 924 -9.17 -1.67 60.07
C GLN A 924 -8.34 -2.09 61.30
N GLY A 925 -7.38 -1.26 61.71
CA GLY A 925 -6.61 -1.43 62.94
C GLY A 925 -5.50 -2.49 62.87
N CYS A 926 -4.94 -2.76 61.69
CA CYS A 926 -3.75 -3.62 61.57
C CYS A 926 -2.55 -2.98 62.30
N PRO A 927 -1.80 -3.72 63.14
CA PRO A 927 -0.67 -3.16 63.90
C PRO A 927 0.35 -2.45 63.01
N TRP A 928 0.45 -1.12 63.15
CA TRP A 928 1.44 -0.30 62.46
C TRP A 928 2.58 0.04 63.41
N LEU A 929 3.80 -0.28 63.00
CA LEU A 929 5.02 0.15 63.67
C LEU A 929 5.78 1.07 62.71
N PRO A 930 5.70 2.40 62.89
CA PRO A 930 6.48 3.33 62.08
C PRO A 930 7.96 3.08 62.34
N ALA A 931 8.64 2.51 61.34
CA ALA A 931 10.04 2.16 61.39
C ALA A 931 10.73 2.59 60.09
N ALA A 932 12.03 2.89 60.18
CA ALA A 932 12.86 3.17 59.01
C ALA A 932 12.83 2.01 58.00
N ASP A 933 12.62 0.77 58.46
CA ASP A 933 12.43 -0.40 57.61
C ASP A 933 11.28 -0.24 56.60
N ASN A 934 10.15 0.34 56.99
CA ASN A 934 8.99 0.49 56.11
C ASN A 934 9.26 1.51 54.99
N LEU A 935 10.01 2.58 55.28
CA LEU A 935 10.44 3.53 54.26
C LEU A 935 11.46 2.88 53.30
N ARG A 936 12.37 2.04 53.81
CA ARG A 936 13.29 1.24 52.98
C ARG A 936 12.52 0.29 52.05
N GLN A 937 11.46 -0.34 52.53
CA GLN A 937 10.60 -1.20 51.69
C GLN A 937 9.94 -0.40 50.56
N ALA A 938 9.36 0.75 50.87
CA ALA A 938 8.76 1.63 49.86
C ALA A 938 9.80 2.12 48.83
N ALA A 939 11.01 2.45 49.30
CA ALA A 939 12.12 2.85 48.44
C ALA A 939 12.58 1.73 47.50
N GLN A 940 12.61 0.47 47.96
CA GLN A 940 12.93 -0.69 47.10
C GLN A 940 11.90 -0.92 46.00
N GLY A 941 10.64 -0.58 46.27
CA GLY A 941 9.55 -0.67 45.31
C GLY A 941 9.54 0.41 44.22
N GLY A 942 10.21 1.55 44.47
CA GLY A 942 10.22 2.70 43.55
C GLY A 942 8.89 3.45 43.43
N SER A 943 7.84 3.08 44.17
CA SER A 943 6.54 3.75 44.10
C SER A 943 6.52 5.06 44.90
N LYS A 944 6.47 6.20 44.19
CA LYS A 944 6.30 7.53 44.79
C LYS A 944 5.09 7.60 45.73
N ALA A 945 3.97 7.00 45.35
CA ALA A 945 2.74 7.03 46.14
C ALA A 945 2.87 6.25 47.46
N ALA A 946 3.60 5.13 47.46
CA ALA A 946 3.89 4.37 48.68
C ALA A 946 4.86 5.12 49.62
N LEU A 947 5.88 5.78 49.06
CA LEU A 947 6.79 6.64 49.83
C LEU A 947 6.05 7.82 50.47
N GLN A 948 5.17 8.49 49.72
CA GLN A 948 4.30 9.55 50.24
C GLN A 948 3.44 9.05 51.40
N TRP A 949 2.81 7.88 51.23
CA TRP A 949 1.98 7.29 52.28
C TRP A 949 2.78 6.95 53.54
N ALA A 950 3.97 6.35 53.39
CA ALA A 950 4.83 6.00 54.52
C ALA A 950 5.26 7.23 55.32
N ILE A 951 5.68 8.30 54.65
CA ILE A 951 6.08 9.58 55.29
C ILE A 951 4.89 10.21 55.99
N ALA A 952 3.72 10.26 55.35
CA ALA A 952 2.49 10.79 55.94
C ALA A 952 2.04 10.02 57.20
N ASN A 953 2.45 8.76 57.36
CA ASN A 953 2.14 7.90 58.50
C ASN A 953 3.32 7.74 59.48
N GLY A 954 4.26 8.70 59.48
CA GLY A 954 5.28 8.85 60.52
C GLY A 954 6.60 8.10 60.29
N CYS A 955 6.85 7.56 59.09
CA CYS A 955 8.19 7.06 58.74
C CYS A 955 9.15 8.21 58.45
N CYS A 956 10.37 8.15 59.01
CA CYS A 956 11.43 9.13 58.77
C CYS A 956 12.43 8.65 57.71
N TRP A 957 13.03 9.61 57.01
CA TRP A 957 14.15 9.37 56.12
C TRP A 957 15.36 8.81 56.89
N ASP A 958 16.06 7.87 56.27
CA ASP A 958 17.34 7.38 56.75
C ASP A 958 18.34 7.19 55.60
N GLY A 959 19.63 7.12 55.92
CA GLY A 959 20.68 7.00 54.90
C GLY A 959 20.59 5.72 54.06
N ALA A 960 19.91 4.68 54.57
CA ALA A 960 19.70 3.43 53.84
C ALA A 960 18.58 3.55 52.79
N ALA A 961 17.48 4.25 53.07
CA ALA A 961 16.44 4.56 52.09
C ALA A 961 16.97 5.48 51.00
N CYS A 962 17.73 6.53 51.36
CA CYS A 962 18.38 7.41 50.40
C CYS A 962 19.32 6.64 49.45
N ARG A 963 20.10 5.69 49.98
CA ARG A 963 20.95 4.80 49.18
C ARG A 963 20.15 3.93 48.19
N ILE A 964 19.03 3.36 48.63
CA ILE A 964 18.19 2.50 47.78
C ILE A 964 17.60 3.32 46.62
N ILE A 965 17.13 4.54 46.88
CA ILE A 965 16.63 5.44 45.83
C ILE A 965 17.76 5.80 44.87
N ALA A 966 18.96 6.11 45.36
CA ALA A 966 20.13 6.38 44.50
C ALA A 966 20.49 5.20 43.60
N SER A 967 20.34 3.97 44.08
CA SER A 967 20.57 2.73 43.32
C SER A 967 19.40 2.30 42.43
N SER A 968 18.29 3.05 42.39
CA SER A 968 17.13 2.73 41.52
C SER A 968 17.25 3.29 40.09
N GLY A 969 18.09 4.32 39.91
CA GLY A 969 18.28 5.00 38.62
C GLY A 969 17.23 6.08 38.30
N ASP A 970 16.21 6.28 39.14
CA ASP A 970 15.16 7.28 38.93
C ASP A 970 15.55 8.66 39.52
N VAL A 971 15.97 9.56 38.63
CA VAL A 971 16.36 10.94 39.00
C VAL A 971 15.17 11.76 39.51
N LYS A 972 13.95 11.54 38.98
CA LYS A 972 12.75 12.29 39.42
C LYS A 972 12.36 11.89 40.83
N LEU A 973 12.53 10.61 41.18
CA LEU A 973 12.28 10.12 42.53
C LEU A 973 13.32 10.68 43.53
N LEU A 974 14.59 10.82 43.13
CA LEU A 974 15.63 11.48 43.92
C LEU A 974 15.32 12.95 44.19
N GLU A 975 14.96 13.71 43.16
CA GLU A 975 14.58 15.13 43.29
C GLU A 975 13.36 15.29 44.20
N TRP A 976 12.37 14.41 44.03
CA TRP A 976 11.19 14.40 44.90
C TRP A 976 11.55 14.06 46.35
N ALA A 977 12.42 13.08 46.59
CA ALA A 977 12.88 12.72 47.93
C ALA A 977 13.61 13.90 48.60
N ALA A 978 14.50 14.58 47.87
CA ALA A 978 15.20 15.79 48.34
C ALA A 978 14.22 16.88 48.75
N ALA A 979 13.21 17.15 47.91
CA ALA A 979 12.17 18.15 48.17
C ALA A 979 11.27 17.79 49.38
N ASN A 980 11.27 16.54 49.84
CA ASN A 980 10.45 16.05 50.95
C ASN A 980 11.29 15.66 52.18
N GLY A 981 12.46 16.30 52.35
CA GLY A 981 13.25 16.23 53.58
C GLY A 981 14.24 15.07 53.67
N ALA A 982 14.55 14.39 52.56
CA ALA A 982 15.65 13.42 52.52
C ALA A 982 17.00 14.13 52.48
N GLU A 983 17.89 13.82 53.43
CA GLU A 983 19.29 14.26 53.36
C GLU A 983 20.04 13.44 52.30
N LEU A 984 20.32 14.10 51.17
CA LEU A 984 20.95 13.51 50.00
C LEU A 984 22.34 14.09 49.80
N ASP A 985 23.38 13.39 50.27
CA ASP A 985 24.78 13.74 49.99
C ASP A 985 25.13 13.37 48.52
N PRO A 986 25.42 14.35 47.65
CA PRO A 986 25.73 14.10 46.24
C PRO A 986 26.90 13.14 46.03
N ASN A 987 27.94 13.16 46.87
CA ASN A 987 29.10 12.27 46.77
C ASN A 987 28.72 10.82 47.10
N PHE A 988 27.90 10.64 48.15
CA PHE A 988 27.39 9.34 48.54
C PHE A 988 26.44 8.76 47.48
N ILE A 989 25.63 9.60 46.83
CA ILE A 989 24.70 9.20 45.75
C ILE A 989 25.48 8.78 44.50
N ALA A 990 26.46 9.56 44.08
CA ALA A 990 27.29 9.24 42.92
C ALA A 990 28.06 7.91 43.09
N PHE A 991 28.58 7.66 44.31
CA PHE A 991 29.26 6.40 44.63
C PHE A 991 28.34 5.18 44.48
N ASN A 992 27.11 5.24 45.01
CA ASN A 992 26.15 4.13 44.94
C ASN A 992 25.54 3.97 43.52
N ALA A 993 25.32 5.07 42.80
CA ALA A 993 24.91 5.03 41.40
C ALA A 993 26.00 4.44 40.49
N GLY A 994 27.28 4.67 40.82
CA GLY A 994 28.42 4.01 40.18
C GLY A 994 28.42 2.48 40.35
N ARG A 995 28.09 1.99 41.56
CA ARG A 995 27.92 0.55 41.83
C ARG A 995 26.76 -0.08 41.07
N ALA A 996 25.65 0.63 40.92
CA ALA A 996 24.44 0.16 40.24
C ALA A 996 24.43 0.41 38.72
N GLY A 997 25.39 1.19 38.20
CA GLY A 997 25.51 1.47 36.77
C GLY A 997 24.58 2.57 36.23
N HIS A 998 24.00 3.41 37.09
CA HIS A 998 23.02 4.42 36.71
C HIS A 998 23.66 5.77 36.37
N LEU A 999 24.07 5.92 35.11
CA LEU A 999 24.75 7.12 34.61
C LEU A 999 23.93 8.42 34.75
N SER A 1000 22.60 8.35 34.63
CA SER A 1000 21.69 9.49 34.81
C SER A 1000 21.79 10.10 36.21
N VAL A 1001 21.83 9.24 37.23
CA VAL A 1001 21.94 9.64 38.64
C VAL A 1001 23.34 10.21 38.96
N ILE A 1002 24.39 9.67 38.35
CA ILE A 1002 25.75 10.22 38.47
C ILE A 1002 25.82 11.63 37.90
N LYS A 1003 25.22 11.87 36.73
CA LYS A 1003 25.15 13.21 36.13
C LYS A 1003 24.38 14.18 37.02
N TRP A 1004 23.25 13.73 37.58
CA TRP A 1004 22.48 14.53 38.54
C TRP A 1004 23.30 14.87 39.79
N ALA A 1005 24.05 13.92 40.34
CA ALA A 1005 24.90 14.17 41.50
C ALA A 1005 26.00 15.20 41.19
N LEU A 1006 26.62 15.13 40.01
CA LEU A 1006 27.64 16.10 39.57
C LEU A 1006 27.06 17.52 39.42
N THR A 1007 25.85 17.65 38.88
CA THR A 1007 25.19 18.96 38.78
C THR A 1007 24.78 19.53 40.14
N ASN A 1008 24.69 18.69 41.17
CA ASN A 1008 24.32 19.08 42.54
C ASN A 1008 25.54 19.16 43.48
N GLY A 1009 26.76 19.31 42.95
CA GLY A 1009 27.96 19.58 43.75
C GLY A 1009 28.74 18.35 44.22
N CYS A 1010 28.54 17.18 43.61
CA CYS A 1010 29.44 16.04 43.79
C CYS A 1010 30.77 16.31 43.09
N ASP A 1011 31.88 16.08 43.79
CA ASP A 1011 33.21 16.10 43.18
C ASP A 1011 33.46 14.76 42.49
N TRP A 1012 33.77 14.81 41.20
CA TRP A 1012 34.12 13.61 40.45
C TRP A 1012 35.44 13.01 40.97
N ASP A 1013 35.34 11.90 41.73
CA ASP A 1013 36.50 11.16 42.24
C ASP A 1013 36.74 9.84 41.50
N LYS A 1014 38.02 9.44 41.39
CA LYS A 1014 38.49 8.16 40.83
C LYS A 1014 37.87 6.95 41.53
N SER A 1015 37.40 7.09 42.76
CA SER A 1015 36.69 6.03 43.51
C SER A 1015 35.36 5.63 42.86
N ILE A 1016 34.58 6.58 42.30
CA ILE A 1016 33.28 6.31 41.64
C ILE A 1016 33.50 5.46 40.40
N CYS A 1017 34.47 5.87 39.57
CA CYS A 1017 34.84 5.18 38.34
C CYS A 1017 35.47 3.79 38.59
N ARG A 1018 36.36 3.66 39.60
CA ARG A 1018 36.93 2.37 40.03
C ARG A 1018 35.85 1.41 40.50
N THR A 1019 34.86 1.91 41.23
CA THR A 1019 33.77 1.11 41.78
C THR A 1019 32.83 0.62 40.66
N ALA A 1020 32.49 1.48 39.70
CA ALA A 1020 31.74 1.09 38.52
C ALA A 1020 32.48 0.04 37.66
N ALA A 1021 33.80 0.15 37.55
CA ALA A 1021 34.63 -0.82 36.85
C ALA A 1021 34.67 -2.19 37.55
N ASN A 1022 34.75 -2.23 38.88
CA ASN A 1022 34.76 -3.48 39.66
C ASN A 1022 33.44 -4.26 39.55
N GLU A 1023 32.30 -3.57 39.40
CA GLU A 1023 30.96 -4.17 39.28
C GLU A 1023 30.57 -4.43 37.80
N GLY A 1024 31.47 -4.18 36.84
CA GLY A 1024 31.24 -4.46 35.42
C GLY A 1024 30.34 -3.45 34.68
N ASN A 1025 30.09 -2.27 35.25
CA ASN A 1025 29.16 -1.26 34.71
C ASN A 1025 29.77 -0.45 33.56
N LYS A 1026 29.82 -1.07 32.38
CA LYS A 1026 30.48 -0.54 31.18
C LYS A 1026 30.02 0.86 30.77
N ALA A 1027 28.72 1.18 30.86
CA ALA A 1027 28.19 2.48 30.45
C ALA A 1027 28.77 3.66 31.27
N VAL A 1028 28.99 3.46 32.57
CA VAL A 1028 29.59 4.47 33.45
C VAL A 1028 31.10 4.58 33.19
N VAL A 1029 31.78 3.45 32.95
CA VAL A 1029 33.22 3.39 32.64
C VAL A 1029 33.53 4.05 31.30
N ASP A 1030 32.76 3.76 30.26
CA ASP A 1030 32.91 4.35 28.93
C ASP A 1030 32.67 5.87 28.97
N TRP A 1031 31.64 6.31 29.72
CA TRP A 1031 31.38 7.74 29.94
C TRP A 1031 32.52 8.42 30.73
N ALA A 1032 33.02 7.78 31.79
CA ALA A 1032 34.17 8.27 32.55
C ALA A 1032 35.45 8.38 31.72
N ALA A 1033 35.70 7.41 30.84
CA ALA A 1033 36.84 7.40 29.92
C ALA A 1033 36.73 8.55 28.90
N ALA A 1034 35.53 8.83 28.39
CA ALA A 1034 35.27 9.96 27.50
C ALA A 1034 35.51 11.33 28.18
N GLN A 1035 35.32 11.42 29.50
CA GLN A 1035 35.63 12.62 30.30
C GLN A 1035 37.11 12.71 30.73
N GLY A 1036 37.98 11.84 30.20
CA GLY A 1036 39.43 11.86 30.46
C GLY A 1036 39.87 11.18 31.77
N CYS A 1037 38.97 10.48 32.46
CA CYS A 1037 39.31 9.79 33.70
C CYS A 1037 40.05 8.47 33.42
N ARG A 1038 41.37 8.44 33.66
CA ARG A 1038 42.21 7.22 33.56
C ARG A 1038 42.09 6.37 34.82
N CYS A 1039 40.93 5.74 35.02
CA CYS A 1039 40.76 4.71 36.04
C CYS A 1039 41.32 3.41 35.47
N ALA A 1040 42.34 2.86 36.11
CA ALA A 1040 43.17 1.79 35.57
C ALA A 1040 42.37 0.60 35.03
N ALA A 1041 42.67 0.25 33.79
CA ALA A 1041 42.57 -1.11 33.28
C ALA A 1041 43.32 -2.05 34.23
N HIS A 1042 42.61 -2.74 35.12
CA HIS A 1042 43.05 -3.98 35.76
C HIS A 1042 41.92 -4.61 36.57
N ARG A 1043 41.09 -5.41 35.90
CA ARG A 1043 40.98 -6.87 36.13
C ARG A 1043 39.90 -7.41 35.18
N SER A 1044 40.40 -8.11 34.18
CA SER A 1044 39.68 -9.09 33.37
C SER A 1044 39.30 -10.30 34.22
N ALA A 1045 38.02 -10.67 34.21
CA ALA A 1045 37.52 -12.04 34.12
C ALA A 1045 36.05 -11.97 33.69
#